data_AF-A0A672NY22-F1
#
_entry.id   AF-A0A672NY22-F1
#
_cell.length_a   1.000
_cell.length_b   1.000
_cell.length_c   1.000
_cell.angle_alpha   90.00
_cell.angle_beta   90.00
_cell.angle_gamma   90.00
#
_symmetry.space_group_name_H-M   'P 1'
#
loop_
_entity.id
_entity.type
_entity.pdbx_description
1 polymer ?
#
loop_
_entity_poly.entity_id
_entity_poly.type
_entity_poly.pdbx_seq_one_letter_code
_entity_poly.pdbx_strand_id
1 'polypeptide(L)'
;MYIKQVIIQGFRSYRDQTVVDPFSSKHNVQVNSLMSNSFYSPSAIQFVLSDEFSHLRPEQRLALLHEGTGPRVISAFVEIIFDNSDNRLPIDKEEVSLRRVIGAKKDQYFLDKKMVTKNDVMNLLESAGFSRSNPYYIVKQGKINQMATAPDSQRLKLLREVAGTRVYDERKEESISLMKETGRPFTDVFLFKCVIIKVKIPFIISNLEIYRCFTVETERVVRELKSRISAMKEEKEQLSAERQEQIKQRTKLELKAKDLQDELAGNSEQRKRLLKERQKLLEKIEEKQKELQETEPKFNAVKEREERGISRLAQATQERTDLYAKQGRGSQFTSKEERDKWIKKELKSLDQAINDKKRQIAAIHKDLEDTEANKERNLEQYNKLDQDLSEVKTRVEELDKKYYEVKNRKDELQSERNYLWREENAEQQALAAKREELEKKQQLLRAATGKAILNGIDSINKVLEHFRRKGINQHVINGYHGIVMNNFECEPAFYTCVEVTAGTRLFYHIVETDEVSTKILMEFNKMNLPGEVTFLPLSKLDVRDTAYPETNDAIPMISKLRYSQNFDKAFKHVFGKTLICRSMEVSTQLARAFTMDCITLEGDQVSHRGALTGGYYDTRKSRLELQKDMRKAEEELVELEAKLNENLSPRINNEIDQLMNQMQQIETQQRKFKASRDSILSEMKMLKEKRQQSEKTFMPKQRSLQSLEASLHAMESTRESLKAELGTDLLSQLSLEDQRRVDDLNDEIRQLQQDNRQLLNERIKLEGIMTRVETYLNENLRKRLDQVEQELNELRETEGGTVLTATTSELDGINKRIKDTLARSEDLDSLIDKTEVEIKDHQKSMERWKNIEKDQNEAINHDTKELEKMTNRQGMLLKKKEECMKKIRELGSLPQEAFEKYQTLTLKQLFRKLEQCNTELKKYSHVNKKALDQFVNFSEQKEKLIKRQDELDRGYKSIMELMNVLELRKYEAIQLTFKQVSKNFSEVFQKLVPGGKATLVMKKGDTEGGQSQDEGEGADSERGSSSQSSVPSVDQFTGVGIRVSFTGKQGEMREMQQLSGGQKSLVALALIFAIQKCDPAPFYLFDEIDQALDAQHRKAVSGTISQCIGDLRDAPTFQPLKFTGVGIRVRRGWRIRCLCVQLLLLIF
;
A
#
# COMPACT_ATOMS: atom_id res chain seq x y z
N MET A 1 19.99 -10.81 -88.06
CA MET A 1 20.45 -10.15 -86.83
C MET A 1 21.59 -10.95 -86.27
N TYR A 2 22.72 -10.29 -86.06
CA TYR A 2 23.89 -10.90 -85.45
C TYR A 2 24.72 -9.85 -84.69
N ILE A 3 25.64 -10.28 -83.82
CA ILE A 3 26.52 -9.34 -83.10
C ILE A 3 27.62 -8.90 -84.06
N LYS A 4 27.59 -7.64 -84.48
CA LYS A 4 28.58 -7.07 -85.39
C LYS A 4 29.87 -6.72 -84.66
N GLN A 5 29.75 -6.07 -83.50
CA GLN A 5 30.90 -5.58 -82.75
C GLN A 5 30.59 -5.44 -81.25
N VAL A 6 31.61 -5.53 -80.41
CA VAL A 6 31.52 -5.27 -78.97
C VAL A 6 32.58 -4.24 -78.57
N ILE A 7 32.22 -3.32 -77.69
CA ILE A 7 33.09 -2.29 -77.15
C ILE A 7 33.08 -2.42 -75.63
N ILE A 8 34.26 -2.52 -75.03
CA ILE A 8 34.43 -2.78 -73.59
C ILE A 8 35.35 -1.73 -73.01
N GLN A 9 34.97 -1.10 -71.90
CA GLN A 9 35.83 -0.18 -71.17
C GLN A 9 35.64 -0.32 -69.66
N GLY A 10 36.75 -0.35 -68.92
CA GLY A 10 36.77 -0.39 -67.46
C GLY A 10 36.24 -1.66 -66.82
N PHE A 11 35.92 -2.70 -67.60
CA PHE A 11 35.24 -3.92 -67.18
C PHE A 11 36.25 -5.04 -66.93
N ARG A 12 36.30 -5.60 -65.71
CA ARG A 12 37.20 -6.69 -65.30
C ARG A 12 38.65 -6.49 -65.76
N SER A 13 39.15 -7.26 -66.72
CA SER A 13 40.55 -7.16 -67.16
C SER A 13 40.80 -6.03 -68.17
N TYR A 14 39.75 -5.38 -68.68
CA TYR A 14 39.84 -4.32 -69.69
C TYR A 14 39.80 -2.95 -69.04
N ARG A 15 40.97 -2.31 -68.94
CA ARG A 15 41.08 -0.96 -68.39
C ARG A 15 40.66 0.10 -69.40
N ASP A 16 41.37 0.15 -70.52
CA ASP A 16 41.15 1.12 -71.59
C ASP A 16 40.04 0.63 -72.54
N GLN A 17 39.52 1.54 -73.36
CA GLN A 17 38.49 1.20 -74.34
C GLN A 17 39.07 0.22 -75.37
N THR A 18 38.61 -1.03 -75.31
CA THR A 18 38.94 -2.06 -76.28
C THR A 18 37.76 -2.23 -77.22
N VAL A 19 38.03 -2.04 -78.52
CA VAL A 19 37.07 -2.25 -79.60
C VAL A 19 37.43 -3.57 -80.26
N VAL A 20 36.50 -4.53 -80.27
CA VAL A 20 36.70 -5.81 -80.95
C VAL A 20 36.54 -5.61 -82.45
N ASP A 21 37.40 -6.24 -83.26
CA ASP A 21 37.19 -6.25 -84.72
C ASP A 21 35.82 -6.86 -85.08
N PRO A 22 35.19 -6.42 -86.18
CA PRO A 22 33.85 -6.87 -86.53
C PRO A 22 33.78 -8.39 -86.72
N PHE A 23 32.81 -9.04 -86.08
CA PHE A 23 32.62 -10.49 -86.17
C PHE A 23 32.09 -10.91 -87.54
N SER A 24 32.49 -12.10 -88.01
CA SER A 24 31.90 -12.73 -89.20
C SER A 24 30.47 -13.19 -88.91
N SER A 25 29.59 -13.16 -89.91
CA SER A 25 28.19 -13.62 -89.79
C SER A 25 28.04 -15.14 -89.66
N LYS A 26 29.11 -15.91 -89.89
CA LYS A 26 29.13 -17.38 -89.80
C LYS A 26 29.75 -17.85 -88.48
N HIS A 27 30.80 -18.66 -88.52
CA HIS A 27 31.46 -19.21 -87.34
C HIS A 27 32.65 -18.36 -86.91
N ASN A 28 32.67 -17.94 -85.63
CA ASN A 28 33.81 -17.25 -85.05
C ASN A 28 34.42 -18.14 -83.97
N VAL A 29 35.72 -18.45 -84.10
CA VAL A 29 36.44 -19.26 -83.12
C VAL A 29 37.49 -18.41 -82.44
N GLN A 30 37.42 -18.34 -81.11
CA GLN A 30 38.48 -17.74 -80.31
C GLN A 30 39.40 -18.82 -79.75
N VAL A 31 40.71 -18.63 -79.96
CA VAL A 31 41.77 -19.51 -79.45
C VAL A 31 42.68 -18.69 -78.54
N ASN A 32 42.87 -19.14 -77.30
CA ASN A 32 43.74 -18.48 -76.33
C ASN A 32 44.92 -19.39 -75.95
N SER A 33 46.06 -18.79 -75.58
CA SER A 33 47.14 -19.53 -74.91
C SER A 33 46.83 -19.67 -73.41
N LEU A 34 47.21 -20.80 -72.81
CA LEU A 34 46.91 -21.20 -71.43
C LEU A 34 47.24 -20.17 -70.32
N MET A 35 47.99 -19.10 -70.62
CA MET A 35 48.38 -18.06 -69.65
C MET A 35 48.00 -16.62 -70.06
N SER A 36 47.26 -16.43 -71.15
CA SER A 36 46.68 -15.12 -71.47
C SER A 36 45.24 -15.05 -70.96
N ASN A 37 44.94 -14.13 -70.05
CA ASN A 37 43.56 -13.82 -69.66
C ASN A 37 42.76 -13.55 -70.94
N SER A 38 41.73 -14.36 -71.19
CA SER A 38 40.98 -14.42 -72.46
C SER A 38 40.74 -13.01 -73.03
N PHE A 39 41.23 -12.76 -74.25
CA PHE A 39 41.17 -11.44 -74.88
C PHE A 39 39.74 -10.94 -75.14
N TYR A 40 38.70 -11.78 -75.00
CA TYR A 40 37.27 -11.39 -74.90
C TYR A 40 36.58 -12.29 -73.86
N SER A 41 35.86 -11.71 -72.89
CA SER A 41 35.15 -12.52 -71.89
C SER A 41 33.69 -12.74 -72.31
N PRO A 42 33.22 -14.00 -72.45
CA PRO A 42 31.79 -14.35 -72.57
C PRO A 42 30.90 -13.66 -71.52
N SER A 43 31.49 -13.32 -70.37
CA SER A 43 30.83 -12.59 -69.29
C SER A 43 30.42 -11.16 -69.68
N ALA A 44 31.11 -10.49 -70.61
CA ALA A 44 30.78 -9.13 -71.04
C ALA A 44 29.53 -9.09 -71.93
N ILE A 45 29.42 -10.01 -72.89
CA ILE A 45 28.21 -10.16 -73.73
C ILE A 45 27.02 -10.57 -72.86
N GLN A 46 27.24 -11.50 -71.94
CA GLN A 46 26.21 -11.91 -70.99
C GLN A 46 25.75 -10.76 -70.08
N PHE A 47 26.67 -9.90 -69.64
CA PHE A 47 26.36 -8.76 -68.78
C PHE A 47 25.33 -7.79 -69.41
N VAL A 48 25.36 -7.60 -70.73
CA VAL A 48 24.40 -6.73 -71.41
C VAL A 48 23.07 -7.45 -71.69
N LEU A 49 23.12 -8.72 -72.11
CA LEU A 49 21.98 -9.44 -72.65
C LEU A 49 21.20 -10.32 -71.67
N SER A 50 21.77 -10.65 -70.51
CA SER A 50 21.19 -11.60 -69.56
C SER A 50 20.66 -10.91 -68.30
N ASP A 51 19.50 -11.39 -67.81
CA ASP A 51 18.89 -10.89 -66.56
C ASP A 51 19.62 -11.40 -65.29
N GLU A 52 20.59 -12.32 -65.39
CA GLU A 52 21.36 -12.86 -64.25
C GLU A 52 22.14 -11.77 -63.48
N PHE A 53 22.57 -10.71 -64.19
CA PHE A 53 23.32 -9.59 -63.61
C PHE A 53 22.43 -8.45 -63.10
N SER A 54 21.12 -8.67 -62.98
CA SER A 54 20.17 -7.64 -62.54
C SER A 54 20.08 -7.48 -61.02
N HIS A 55 20.40 -8.53 -60.25
CA HIS A 55 20.31 -8.56 -58.79
C HIS A 55 21.68 -8.58 -58.09
N LEU A 56 22.67 -7.86 -58.66
CA LEU A 56 24.02 -7.81 -58.12
C LEU A 56 24.10 -7.04 -56.80
N ARG A 57 24.72 -7.66 -55.79
CA ARG A 57 25.08 -6.99 -54.53
C ARG A 57 26.19 -5.95 -54.77
N PRO A 58 26.33 -4.91 -53.93
CA PRO A 58 27.33 -3.85 -54.11
C PRO A 58 28.77 -4.37 -54.28
N GLU A 59 29.17 -5.38 -53.50
CA GLU A 59 30.49 -6.03 -53.61
C GLU A 59 30.69 -6.70 -54.98
N GLN A 60 29.65 -7.35 -55.49
CA GLN A 60 29.68 -8.00 -56.80
C GLN A 60 29.72 -6.99 -57.95
N ARG A 61 29.13 -5.80 -57.78
CA ARG A 61 29.25 -4.70 -58.75
C ARG A 61 30.65 -4.12 -58.78
N LEU A 62 31.30 -4.00 -57.61
CA LEU A 62 32.67 -3.52 -57.51
C LEU A 62 33.65 -4.51 -58.17
N ALA A 63 33.44 -5.81 -57.98
CA ALA A 63 34.22 -6.88 -58.62
C ALA A 63 34.09 -6.93 -60.17
N LEU A 64 33.16 -6.20 -60.77
CA LEU A 64 33.05 -6.07 -62.23
C LEU A 64 33.90 -4.93 -62.80
N LEU A 65 34.39 -4.01 -61.96
CA LEU A 65 35.26 -2.91 -62.36
C LEU A 65 36.73 -3.40 -62.44
N HIS A 66 37.53 -2.78 -63.29
CA HIS A 66 38.93 -3.14 -63.44
C HIS A 66 39.79 -2.80 -62.21
N GLU A 67 40.49 -3.81 -61.69
CA GLU A 67 41.49 -3.68 -60.63
C GLU A 67 42.88 -4.02 -61.19
N GLY A 68 43.73 -3.00 -61.33
CA GLY A 68 45.09 -3.12 -61.87
C GLY A 68 45.98 -1.96 -61.44
N THR A 69 47.23 -1.92 -61.91
CA THR A 69 48.20 -0.86 -61.54
C THR A 69 47.88 0.46 -62.27
N GLY A 70 47.30 1.42 -61.55
CA GLY A 70 46.94 2.77 -62.03
C GLY A 70 45.76 3.39 -61.26
N PRO A 71 45.25 4.57 -61.67
CA PRO A 71 44.04 5.16 -61.10
C PRO A 71 42.85 4.20 -61.13
N ARG A 72 42.10 4.14 -60.02
CA ARG A 72 40.91 3.30 -59.87
C ARG A 72 39.81 3.74 -60.85
N VAL A 73 39.26 2.77 -61.58
CA VAL A 73 38.13 2.98 -62.48
C VAL A 73 36.83 3.12 -61.67
N ILE A 74 36.08 4.21 -61.87
CA ILE A 74 34.84 4.51 -61.12
C ILE A 74 33.60 3.89 -61.78
N SER A 75 33.61 3.75 -63.10
CA SER A 75 32.52 3.21 -63.91
C SER A 75 33.07 2.43 -65.09
N ALA A 76 32.39 1.35 -65.44
CA ALA A 76 32.64 0.54 -66.62
C ALA A 76 31.41 0.54 -67.53
N PHE A 77 31.61 0.30 -68.82
CA PHE A 77 30.51 0.02 -69.72
C PHE A 77 30.87 -1.05 -70.73
N VAL A 78 29.82 -1.74 -71.18
CA VAL A 78 29.88 -2.67 -72.29
C VAL A 78 28.80 -2.24 -73.29
N GLU A 79 29.19 -2.11 -74.54
CA GLU A 79 28.33 -1.76 -75.66
C GLU A 79 28.40 -2.83 -76.73
N ILE A 80 27.23 -3.32 -77.15
CA ILE A 80 27.08 -4.30 -78.20
C ILE A 80 26.39 -3.64 -79.38
N ILE A 81 26.99 -3.76 -80.56
CA ILE A 81 26.44 -3.29 -81.82
C ILE A 81 25.91 -4.50 -82.57
N PHE A 82 24.60 -4.52 -82.77
CA PHE A 82 23.90 -5.54 -83.55
C PHE A 82 23.74 -5.06 -84.99
N ASP A 83 24.02 -5.96 -85.94
CA ASP A 83 23.50 -5.83 -87.29
C ASP A 83 22.04 -6.28 -87.27
N ASN A 84 21.13 -5.39 -87.68
CA ASN A 84 19.69 -5.58 -87.69
C ASN A 84 19.12 -5.60 -89.12
N SER A 85 19.90 -6.01 -90.12
CA SER A 85 19.46 -6.05 -91.52
C SER A 85 18.23 -6.95 -91.77
N ASP A 86 17.95 -7.92 -90.90
CA ASP A 86 16.74 -8.75 -90.95
C ASP A 86 15.56 -8.16 -90.16
N ASN A 87 15.70 -6.94 -89.63
CA ASN A 87 14.70 -6.23 -88.83
C ASN A 87 14.09 -7.06 -87.69
N ARG A 88 14.89 -7.94 -87.09
CA ARG A 88 14.46 -8.77 -85.96
C ARG A 88 14.31 -7.94 -84.68
N LEU A 89 15.12 -6.91 -84.51
CA LEU A 89 14.82 -5.81 -83.59
C LEU A 89 13.89 -4.82 -84.29
N PRO A 90 12.78 -4.40 -83.67
CA PRO A 90 11.83 -3.44 -84.25
C PRO A 90 12.34 -2.00 -84.17
N ILE A 91 13.56 -1.75 -84.67
CA ILE A 91 14.20 -0.45 -84.75
C ILE A 91 14.69 -0.30 -86.19
N ASP A 92 14.19 0.72 -86.88
CA ASP A 92 14.50 1.00 -88.28
C ASP A 92 15.89 1.61 -88.45
N LYS A 93 16.90 0.78 -88.15
CA LYS A 93 18.33 1.05 -88.30
C LYS A 93 19.04 -0.25 -88.60
N GLU A 94 19.96 -0.20 -89.56
CA GLU A 94 20.81 -1.35 -89.90
C GLU A 94 21.76 -1.73 -88.77
N GLU A 95 22.20 -0.77 -87.96
CA GLU A 95 23.00 -1.01 -86.77
C GLU A 95 22.33 -0.47 -85.51
N VAL A 96 22.15 -1.34 -84.53
CA VAL A 96 21.53 -1.01 -83.23
C VAL A 96 22.58 -1.15 -82.14
N SER A 97 22.79 -0.07 -81.38
CA SER A 97 23.75 -0.05 -80.27
C SER A 97 23.04 -0.18 -78.92
N LEU A 98 23.39 -1.22 -78.16
CA LEU A 98 22.91 -1.46 -76.81
C LEU A 98 24.08 -1.38 -75.82
N ARG A 99 24.06 -0.37 -74.95
CA ARG A 99 25.10 -0.11 -73.96
C ARG A 99 24.55 -0.25 -72.54
N ARG A 100 25.25 -0.98 -71.68
CA ARG A 100 24.99 -1.04 -70.23
C ARG A 100 26.16 -0.43 -69.46
N VAL A 101 25.88 0.56 -68.64
CA VAL A 101 26.86 1.28 -67.81
C VAL A 101 26.69 0.87 -66.35
N ILE A 102 27.78 0.45 -65.72
CA ILE A 102 27.82 0.00 -64.32
C ILE A 102 28.85 0.79 -63.52
N GLY A 103 28.48 1.17 -62.30
CA GLY A 103 29.38 1.68 -61.28
C GLY A 103 28.92 1.22 -59.90
N ALA A 104 29.62 1.64 -58.85
CA ALA A 104 29.31 1.20 -57.47
C ALA A 104 27.84 1.46 -57.05
N LYS A 105 27.23 2.56 -57.54
CA LYS A 105 25.85 2.97 -57.21
C LYS A 105 24.91 3.08 -58.41
N LYS A 106 25.40 2.95 -59.65
CA LYS A 106 24.63 3.20 -60.88
C LYS A 106 24.63 1.97 -61.78
N ASP A 107 23.46 1.63 -62.32
CA ASP A 107 23.27 0.58 -63.34
C ASP A 107 22.22 1.11 -64.33
N GLN A 108 22.64 1.43 -65.55
CA GLN A 108 21.84 2.14 -66.54
C GLN A 108 21.99 1.53 -67.93
N TYR A 109 20.87 1.47 -68.66
CA TYR A 109 20.84 1.02 -70.05
C TYR A 109 20.68 2.20 -71.01
N PHE A 110 21.38 2.12 -72.12
CA PHE A 110 21.32 3.06 -73.22
C PHE A 110 21.09 2.30 -74.52
N LEU A 111 20.07 2.71 -75.27
CA LEU A 111 19.78 2.22 -76.61
C LEU A 111 20.02 3.38 -77.56
N ASP A 112 20.98 3.26 -78.47
CA ASP A 112 21.40 4.34 -79.37
C ASP A 112 21.66 5.66 -78.64
N LYS A 113 22.40 5.57 -77.53
CA LYS A 113 22.77 6.69 -76.64
C LYS A 113 21.59 7.32 -75.88
N LYS A 114 20.35 6.85 -76.06
CA LYS A 114 19.18 7.29 -75.26
C LYS A 114 19.04 6.41 -74.02
N MET A 115 18.86 7.04 -72.86
CA MET A 115 18.59 6.32 -71.62
C MET A 115 17.22 5.66 -71.72
N VAL A 116 17.17 4.35 -71.49
CA VAL A 116 15.94 3.54 -71.57
C VAL A 116 15.76 2.78 -70.27
N THR A 117 14.50 2.51 -69.92
CA THR A 117 14.23 1.72 -68.72
C THR A 117 14.61 0.26 -68.97
N LYS A 118 14.92 -0.46 -67.89
CA LYS A 118 15.22 -1.90 -67.98
C LYS A 118 14.08 -2.68 -68.63
N ASN A 119 12.82 -2.35 -68.29
CA ASN A 119 11.66 -3.08 -68.80
C ASN A 119 11.52 -2.92 -70.32
N ASP A 120 11.77 -1.73 -70.85
CA ASP A 120 11.71 -1.49 -72.29
C ASP A 120 12.78 -2.26 -73.05
N VAL A 121 14.01 -2.33 -72.52
CA VAL A 121 15.10 -3.13 -73.08
C VAL A 121 14.77 -4.62 -73.06
N MET A 122 14.22 -5.12 -71.96
CA MET A 122 13.86 -6.54 -71.85
C MET A 122 12.73 -6.91 -72.82
N ASN A 123 11.71 -6.06 -72.97
CA ASN A 123 10.64 -6.26 -73.94
C ASN A 123 11.16 -6.24 -75.38
N LEU A 124 12.12 -5.34 -75.67
CA LEU A 124 12.78 -5.26 -76.97
C LEU A 124 13.58 -6.54 -77.27
N LEU A 125 14.35 -7.05 -76.30
CA LEU A 125 15.11 -8.28 -76.46
C LEU A 125 14.19 -9.51 -76.60
N GLU A 126 13.11 -9.60 -75.84
CA GLU A 126 12.11 -10.68 -75.99
C GLU A 126 11.48 -10.66 -77.39
N SER A 127 11.17 -9.48 -77.94
CA SER A 127 10.64 -9.36 -79.30
C SER A 127 11.61 -9.84 -80.39
N ALA A 128 12.91 -9.72 -80.15
CA ALA A 128 13.95 -10.20 -81.05
C ALA A 128 14.25 -11.72 -80.88
N GLY A 129 13.53 -12.41 -79.99
CA GLY A 129 13.68 -13.83 -79.73
C GLY A 129 14.70 -14.20 -78.65
N PHE A 130 15.08 -13.24 -77.79
CA PHE A 130 15.89 -13.54 -76.61
C PHE A 130 15.02 -13.97 -75.43
N SER A 131 15.36 -15.12 -74.83
CA SER A 131 14.71 -15.57 -73.59
C SER A 131 15.23 -14.77 -72.39
N ARG A 132 14.29 -14.26 -71.58
CA ARG A 132 14.57 -13.46 -70.37
C ARG A 132 15.03 -14.29 -69.17
N SER A 133 14.55 -15.53 -69.06
CA SER A 133 14.65 -16.31 -67.81
C SER A 133 15.68 -17.45 -67.88
N ASN A 134 15.85 -18.08 -69.05
CA ASN A 134 16.75 -19.23 -69.20
C ASN A 134 17.40 -19.25 -70.60
N PRO A 135 18.55 -18.58 -70.78
CA PRO A 135 19.19 -18.45 -72.09
C PRO A 135 19.86 -19.77 -72.51
N TYR A 136 19.10 -20.66 -73.14
CA TYR A 136 19.62 -21.93 -73.70
C TYR A 136 20.67 -21.74 -74.80
N TYR A 137 20.81 -20.52 -75.31
CA TYR A 137 21.79 -20.10 -76.31
C TYR A 137 23.13 -19.62 -75.72
N ILE A 138 23.26 -19.51 -74.39
CA ILE A 138 24.53 -19.22 -73.69
C ILE A 138 24.89 -20.40 -72.81
N VAL A 139 25.89 -21.19 -73.22
CA VAL A 139 26.39 -22.32 -72.44
C VAL A 139 27.69 -21.94 -71.76
N LYS A 140 27.67 -21.84 -70.43
CA LYS A 140 28.85 -21.55 -69.60
C LYS A 140 29.74 -22.79 -69.42
N GLN A 141 31.04 -22.56 -69.20
CA GLN A 141 32.00 -23.58 -68.78
C GLN A 141 31.44 -24.40 -67.59
N GLY A 142 31.52 -25.73 -67.69
CA GLY A 142 31.08 -26.66 -66.63
C GLY A 142 29.57 -26.77 -66.39
N LYS A 143 28.72 -25.92 -66.99
CA LYS A 143 27.25 -25.94 -66.80
C LYS A 143 26.48 -26.74 -67.86
N ILE A 144 27.14 -27.26 -68.90
CA ILE A 144 26.48 -28.01 -69.99
C ILE A 144 25.62 -29.19 -69.50
N ASN A 145 26.06 -29.88 -68.45
CA ASN A 145 25.34 -31.05 -67.91
C ASN A 145 24.02 -30.71 -67.22
N GLN A 146 23.87 -29.47 -66.71
CA GLN A 146 22.71 -29.06 -65.90
C GLN A 146 21.40 -29.14 -66.68
N MET A 147 21.42 -28.86 -67.98
CA MET A 147 20.21 -28.92 -68.81
C MET A 147 19.68 -30.34 -69.00
N ALA A 148 20.57 -31.33 -69.02
CA ALA A 148 20.15 -32.71 -69.14
C ALA A 148 19.70 -33.29 -67.80
N THR A 149 20.34 -32.91 -66.68
CA THR A 149 19.96 -33.34 -65.32
C THR A 149 18.83 -32.53 -64.68
N ALA A 150 18.29 -31.50 -65.35
CA ALA A 150 17.20 -30.69 -64.82
C ALA A 150 15.92 -31.51 -64.57
N PRO A 151 15.11 -31.18 -63.55
CA PRO A 151 13.84 -31.87 -63.29
C PRO A 151 12.88 -31.73 -64.48
N ASP A 152 11.99 -32.71 -64.65
CA ASP A 152 11.08 -32.80 -65.79
C ASP A 152 10.18 -31.55 -65.94
N SER A 153 9.79 -30.93 -64.82
CA SER A 153 9.00 -29.67 -64.81
C SER A 153 9.79 -28.46 -65.30
N GLN A 154 11.10 -28.40 -65.00
CA GLN A 154 11.97 -27.34 -65.50
C GLN A 154 12.27 -27.52 -67.00
N ARG A 155 12.36 -28.77 -67.48
CA ARG A 155 12.43 -29.07 -68.92
C ARG A 155 11.13 -28.74 -69.64
N LEU A 156 9.97 -28.96 -69.03
CA LEU A 156 8.67 -28.50 -69.56
C LEU A 156 8.61 -26.96 -69.61
N LYS A 157 9.12 -26.27 -68.59
CA LYS A 157 9.21 -24.80 -68.57
C LYS A 157 10.10 -24.28 -69.70
N LEU A 158 11.25 -24.91 -69.93
CA LEU A 158 12.13 -24.60 -71.07
C LEU A 158 11.42 -24.83 -72.41
N LEU A 159 10.67 -25.92 -72.57
CA LEU A 159 9.92 -26.19 -73.79
C LEU A 159 8.79 -25.19 -74.01
N ARG A 160 8.07 -24.79 -72.95
CA ARG A 160 7.05 -23.72 -73.01
C ARG A 160 7.64 -22.38 -73.41
N GLU A 161 8.88 -22.12 -72.99
CA GLU A 161 9.65 -20.92 -73.34
C GLU A 161 10.12 -20.95 -74.80
N VAL A 162 10.62 -22.09 -75.29
CA VAL A 162 10.94 -22.30 -76.72
C VAL A 162 9.68 -22.19 -77.58
N ALA A 163 8.53 -22.67 -77.09
CA ALA A 163 7.24 -22.49 -77.76
C ALA A 163 6.70 -21.04 -77.68
N GLY A 164 7.38 -20.13 -76.96
CA GLY A 164 6.99 -18.71 -76.87
C GLY A 164 5.71 -18.45 -76.08
N THR A 165 5.24 -19.40 -75.26
CA THR A 165 3.88 -19.36 -74.68
C THR A 165 3.75 -18.58 -73.36
N ARG A 166 4.86 -18.19 -72.73
CA ARG A 166 4.87 -17.57 -71.39
C ARG A 166 4.24 -16.17 -71.33
N VAL A 167 4.55 -15.30 -72.29
CA VAL A 167 4.04 -13.92 -72.31
C VAL A 167 2.51 -13.89 -72.45
N TYR A 168 1.96 -14.87 -73.17
CA TYR A 168 0.53 -15.06 -73.28
C TYR A 168 -0.11 -15.43 -71.94
N ASP A 169 0.48 -16.36 -71.18
CA ASP A 169 -0.05 -16.80 -69.88
C ASP A 169 -0.03 -15.65 -68.85
N GLU A 170 1.08 -14.90 -68.74
CA GLU A 170 1.19 -13.74 -67.83
C GLU A 170 0.16 -12.64 -68.19
N ARG A 171 0.01 -12.30 -69.48
CA ARG A 171 -0.99 -11.30 -69.92
C ARG A 171 -2.44 -11.77 -69.78
N LYS A 172 -2.70 -13.07 -69.94
CA LYS A 172 -4.03 -13.66 -69.75
C LYS A 172 -4.46 -13.55 -68.28
N GLU A 173 -3.58 -13.88 -67.33
CA GLU A 173 -3.88 -13.77 -65.89
C GLU A 173 -4.12 -12.32 -65.44
N GLU A 174 -3.32 -11.36 -65.94
CA GLU A 174 -3.56 -9.93 -65.72
C GLU A 174 -4.90 -9.47 -66.31
N SER A 175 -5.24 -9.93 -67.52
CA SER A 175 -6.52 -9.59 -68.15
C SER A 175 -7.72 -10.17 -67.40
N ILE A 176 -7.59 -11.38 -66.83
CA ILE A 176 -8.63 -12.02 -66.01
C ILE A 176 -8.78 -11.34 -64.65
N SER A 177 -7.69 -10.87 -64.03
CA SER A 177 -7.75 -10.16 -62.74
C SER A 177 -8.42 -8.79 -62.89
N LEU A 178 -8.09 -8.05 -63.95
CA LEU A 178 -8.78 -6.81 -64.34
C LEU A 178 -10.28 -7.03 -64.61
N MET A 179 -10.66 -8.19 -65.18
CA MET A 179 -12.06 -8.57 -65.34
C MET A 179 -12.76 -8.93 -64.01
N LYS A 180 -12.06 -9.51 -63.02
CA LYS A 180 -12.64 -9.91 -61.72
C LYS A 180 -12.84 -8.75 -60.73
N GLU A 181 -12.00 -7.72 -60.75
CA GLU A 181 -12.13 -6.56 -59.85
C GLU A 181 -13.41 -5.73 -60.07
N THR A 182 -14.16 -6.00 -61.13
CA THR A 182 -15.42 -5.30 -61.44
C THR A 182 -16.67 -5.96 -60.83
N GLY A 183 -16.56 -6.94 -59.91
CA GLY A 183 -17.70 -7.72 -59.38
C GLY A 183 -17.89 -7.88 -57.83
N ARG A 184 -18.33 -6.81 -57.12
CA ARG A 184 -19.15 -6.72 -55.85
C ARG A 184 -18.55 -7.14 -54.46
N PRO A 185 -18.97 -6.55 -53.28
CA PRO A 185 -20.36 -6.54 -52.73
C PRO A 185 -20.85 -5.28 -51.94
N PHE A 186 -22.19 -5.14 -51.77
CA PHE A 186 -22.83 -4.17 -50.86
C PHE A 186 -24.21 -4.67 -50.40
N THR A 187 -24.31 -5.15 -49.16
CA THR A 187 -25.50 -5.16 -48.29
C THR A 187 -25.03 -5.49 -46.86
N ASP A 188 -25.71 -4.94 -45.84
CA ASP A 188 -25.49 -5.10 -44.38
C ASP A 188 -24.61 -4.06 -43.66
N VAL A 189 -25.11 -2.81 -43.54
CA VAL A 189 -24.60 -1.85 -42.52
C VAL A 189 -25.66 -0.90 -41.96
N PHE A 190 -26.94 -1.00 -42.33
CA PHE A 190 -27.90 0.07 -41.99
C PHE A 190 -28.72 -0.16 -40.69
N LEU A 191 -28.64 -1.33 -40.04
CA LEU A 191 -29.49 -1.63 -38.88
C LEU A 191 -28.83 -1.42 -37.50
N PHE A 192 -27.51 -1.24 -37.40
CA PHE A 192 -26.81 -1.28 -36.11
C PHE A 192 -26.54 0.10 -35.47
N LYS A 193 -26.85 1.21 -36.16
CA LYS A 193 -26.33 2.55 -35.83
C LYS A 193 -27.22 3.41 -34.91
N CYS A 194 -28.46 3.01 -34.62
CA CYS A 194 -29.40 3.86 -33.85
C CYS A 194 -29.66 3.44 -32.40
N VAL A 195 -29.35 2.21 -31.97
CA VAL A 195 -29.76 1.72 -30.63
C VAL A 195 -28.70 1.93 -29.54
N ILE A 196 -27.40 1.97 -29.88
CA ILE A 196 -26.33 1.98 -28.85
C ILE A 196 -25.86 3.41 -28.48
N ILE A 197 -25.78 4.33 -29.44
CA ILE A 197 -25.06 5.62 -29.27
C ILE A 197 -25.89 6.68 -28.54
N LYS A 198 -27.22 6.68 -28.64
CA LYS A 198 -28.07 7.74 -28.05
C LYS A 198 -28.59 7.45 -26.64
N VAL A 199 -28.57 6.19 -26.19
CA VAL A 199 -29.23 5.80 -24.93
C VAL A 199 -28.25 5.17 -23.93
N LYS A 200 -27.27 4.39 -24.40
CA LYS A 200 -26.47 3.51 -23.53
C LYS A 200 -25.26 4.22 -22.89
N ILE A 201 -24.56 5.07 -23.64
CA ILE A 201 -23.31 5.70 -23.18
C ILE A 201 -23.53 6.73 -22.07
N PRO A 202 -24.50 7.68 -22.16
CA PRO A 202 -24.78 8.61 -21.07
C PRO A 202 -25.27 7.89 -19.80
N PHE A 203 -26.07 6.84 -19.96
CA PHE A 203 -26.56 6.01 -18.85
C PHE A 203 -25.43 5.26 -18.12
N ILE A 204 -24.44 4.73 -18.85
CA ILE A 204 -23.28 4.04 -18.26
C ILE A 204 -22.35 5.03 -17.54
N ILE A 205 -22.15 6.24 -18.09
CA ILE A 205 -21.31 7.28 -17.47
C ILE A 205 -21.93 7.77 -16.15
N SER A 206 -23.24 8.05 -16.11
CA SER A 206 -23.92 8.41 -14.86
C SER A 206 -23.87 7.29 -13.82
N ASN A 207 -24.01 6.02 -14.23
CA ASN A 207 -23.85 4.89 -13.32
C ASN A 207 -22.40 4.76 -12.78
N LEU A 208 -21.39 5.04 -13.61
CA LEU A 208 -19.98 5.02 -13.19
C LEU A 208 -19.70 6.07 -12.09
N GLU A 209 -20.23 7.28 -12.23
CA GLU A 209 -20.12 8.34 -11.21
C GLU A 209 -20.80 7.94 -9.90
N ILE A 210 -21.98 7.30 -9.99
CA ILE A 210 -22.72 6.78 -8.84
C ILE A 210 -21.91 5.69 -8.11
N TYR A 211 -21.37 4.70 -8.84
CA TYR A 211 -20.55 3.64 -8.23
C TYR A 211 -19.29 4.20 -7.58
N ARG A 212 -18.63 5.16 -8.24
CA ARG A 212 -17.44 5.82 -7.69
C ARG A 212 -17.76 6.64 -6.43
N CYS A 213 -18.93 7.26 -6.35
CA CYS A 213 -19.42 7.91 -5.13
C CYS A 213 -19.62 6.90 -3.99
N PHE A 214 -20.23 5.74 -4.26
CA PHE A 214 -20.37 4.67 -3.26
C PHE A 214 -19.02 4.10 -2.80
N THR A 215 -18.03 3.98 -3.69
CA THR A 215 -16.67 3.54 -3.31
C THR A 215 -16.00 4.54 -2.36
N VAL A 216 -16.11 5.84 -2.64
CA VAL A 216 -15.54 6.91 -1.79
C VAL A 216 -16.24 6.98 -0.44
N GLU A 217 -17.56 6.85 -0.41
CA GLU A 217 -18.36 6.87 0.82
C GLU A 217 -18.03 5.68 1.73
N THR A 218 -17.96 4.46 1.16
CA THR A 218 -17.55 3.27 1.92
C THR A 218 -16.10 3.34 2.40
N GLU A 219 -15.20 3.96 1.65
CA GLU A 219 -13.81 4.20 2.07
C GLU A 219 -13.73 5.17 3.25
N ARG A 220 -14.59 6.19 3.28
CA ARG A 220 -14.72 7.13 4.41
C ARG A 220 -15.17 6.40 5.68
N VAL A 221 -16.23 5.60 5.59
CA VAL A 221 -16.78 4.82 6.71
C VAL A 221 -15.74 3.82 7.26
N VAL A 222 -15.00 3.12 6.39
CA VAL A 222 -13.93 2.20 6.83
C VAL A 222 -12.83 2.95 7.57
N ARG A 223 -12.49 4.18 7.15
CA ARG A 223 -11.45 5.00 7.81
C ARG A 223 -11.90 5.45 9.20
N GLU A 224 -13.15 5.86 9.33
CA GLU A 224 -13.77 6.28 10.60
C GLU A 224 -13.88 5.10 11.60
N LEU A 225 -14.33 3.94 11.14
CA LEU A 225 -14.38 2.73 11.97
C LEU A 225 -12.99 2.28 12.42
N LYS A 226 -11.96 2.41 11.56
CA LYS A 226 -10.57 2.13 11.94
C LYS A 226 -10.03 3.09 13.00
N SER A 227 -10.35 4.39 12.93
CA SER A 227 -9.92 5.32 13.97
C SER A 227 -10.63 5.02 15.30
N ARG A 228 -11.91 4.65 15.25
CA ARG A 228 -12.67 4.23 16.44
C ARG A 228 -12.07 2.99 17.11
N ILE A 229 -11.64 1.99 16.32
CA ILE A 229 -10.93 0.82 16.86
C ILE A 229 -9.59 1.21 17.48
N SER A 230 -8.84 2.13 16.87
CA SER A 230 -7.57 2.60 17.43
C SER A 230 -7.78 3.20 18.82
N ALA A 231 -8.79 4.08 18.97
CA ALA A 231 -9.14 4.69 20.24
C ALA A 231 -9.56 3.64 21.30
N MET A 232 -10.40 2.67 20.92
CA MET A 232 -10.82 1.59 21.85
C MET A 232 -9.65 0.68 22.25
N LYS A 233 -8.67 0.43 21.35
CA LYS A 233 -7.46 -0.36 21.66
C LYS A 233 -6.53 0.39 22.63
N GLU A 234 -6.37 1.70 22.46
CA GLU A 234 -5.62 2.54 23.40
C GLU A 234 -6.28 2.60 24.78
N GLU A 235 -7.61 2.78 24.85
CA GLU A 235 -8.37 2.72 26.12
C GLU A 235 -8.16 1.37 26.82
N LYS A 236 -8.19 0.27 26.06
CA LYS A 236 -7.90 -1.08 26.58
C LYS A 236 -6.47 -1.20 27.12
N GLU A 237 -5.47 -0.67 26.42
CA GLU A 237 -4.09 -0.69 26.91
C GLU A 237 -3.92 0.08 28.22
N GLN A 238 -4.60 1.22 28.37
CA GLN A 238 -4.61 2.00 29.61
C GLN A 238 -5.27 1.21 30.76
N LEU A 239 -6.43 0.59 30.52
CA LEU A 239 -7.10 -0.25 31.53
C LEU A 239 -6.25 -1.49 31.90
N SER A 240 -5.53 -2.06 30.94
CA SER A 240 -4.57 -3.15 31.16
C SER A 240 -3.41 -2.71 32.09
N ALA A 241 -2.85 -1.53 31.85
CA ALA A 241 -1.79 -0.97 32.68
C ALA A 241 -2.29 -0.65 34.11
N GLU A 242 -3.49 -0.07 34.23
CA GLU A 242 -4.13 0.18 35.52
C GLU A 242 -4.37 -1.13 36.29
N ARG A 243 -4.89 -2.16 35.61
CA ARG A 243 -5.08 -3.48 36.19
C ARG A 243 -3.78 -4.09 36.71
N GLN A 244 -2.68 -3.97 35.96
CA GLN A 244 -1.37 -4.46 36.42
C GLN A 244 -0.93 -3.77 37.71
N GLU A 245 -1.14 -2.47 37.84
CA GLU A 245 -0.79 -1.74 39.05
C GLU A 245 -1.69 -2.13 40.24
N GLN A 246 -3.00 -2.26 40.01
CA GLN A 246 -3.95 -2.77 41.01
C GLN A 246 -3.57 -4.19 41.48
N ILE A 247 -3.15 -5.08 40.57
CA ILE A 247 -2.69 -6.43 40.93
C ILE A 247 -1.44 -6.36 41.82
N LYS A 248 -0.45 -5.51 41.52
CA LYS A 248 0.73 -5.34 42.39
C LYS A 248 0.34 -4.87 43.78
N GLN A 249 -0.59 -3.92 43.88
CA GLN A 249 -1.11 -3.42 45.16
C GLN A 249 -1.85 -4.52 45.93
N ARG A 250 -2.69 -5.30 45.23
CA ARG A 250 -3.37 -6.47 45.81
C ARG A 250 -2.36 -7.42 46.44
N THR A 251 -1.33 -7.83 45.70
CA THR A 251 -0.35 -8.81 46.20
C THR A 251 0.39 -8.30 47.44
N LYS A 252 0.73 -7.00 47.50
CA LYS A 252 1.36 -6.40 48.69
C LYS A 252 0.45 -6.44 49.91
N LEU A 253 -0.82 -6.09 49.75
CA LEU A 253 -1.79 -6.10 50.84
C LEU A 253 -2.17 -7.53 51.25
N GLU A 254 -2.21 -8.46 50.31
CA GLU A 254 -2.47 -9.88 50.54
C GLU A 254 -1.37 -10.54 51.37
N LEU A 255 -0.10 -10.25 51.05
CA LEU A 255 1.03 -10.68 51.88
C LEU A 255 0.94 -10.06 53.28
N LYS A 256 0.71 -8.75 53.38
CA LYS A 256 0.61 -8.05 54.66
C LYS A 256 -0.54 -8.53 55.53
N ALA A 257 -1.71 -8.79 54.94
CA ALA A 257 -2.87 -9.32 55.65
C ALA A 257 -2.59 -10.74 56.15
N LYS A 258 -1.93 -11.57 55.33
CA LYS A 258 -1.54 -12.92 55.71
C LYS A 258 -0.54 -12.94 56.86
N ASP A 259 0.51 -12.12 56.80
CA ASP A 259 1.50 -11.99 57.87
C ASP A 259 0.85 -11.56 59.19
N LEU A 260 -0.02 -10.53 59.15
CA LEU A 260 -0.77 -10.07 60.32
C LEU A 260 -1.75 -11.12 60.86
N GLN A 261 -2.35 -11.92 59.98
CA GLN A 261 -3.27 -13.00 60.35
C GLN A 261 -2.53 -14.15 61.05
N ASP A 262 -1.34 -14.52 60.57
CA ASP A 262 -0.48 -15.52 61.17
C ASP A 262 0.05 -15.05 62.54
N GLU A 263 0.45 -13.78 62.67
CA GLU A 263 0.83 -13.15 63.94
C GLU A 263 -0.32 -13.14 64.95
N LEU A 264 -1.53 -12.75 64.53
CA LEU A 264 -2.73 -12.76 65.37
C LEU A 264 -3.13 -14.17 65.81
N ALA A 265 -3.02 -15.16 64.92
CA ALA A 265 -3.32 -16.55 65.24
C ALA A 265 -2.37 -17.06 66.35
N GLY A 266 -1.06 -16.83 66.19
CA GLY A 266 -0.03 -17.17 67.19
C GLY A 266 -0.27 -16.47 68.54
N ASN A 267 -0.52 -15.16 68.51
CA ASN A 267 -0.80 -14.36 69.71
C ASN A 267 -2.09 -14.80 70.41
N SER A 268 -3.14 -15.16 69.65
CA SER A 268 -4.41 -15.64 70.24
C SER A 268 -4.23 -16.99 70.96
N GLU A 269 -3.38 -17.86 70.41
CA GLU A 269 -3.13 -19.19 70.97
C GLU A 269 -2.30 -19.10 72.25
N GLN A 270 -1.25 -18.27 72.26
CA GLN A 270 -0.50 -17.90 73.46
C GLN A 270 -1.40 -17.26 74.52
N ARG A 271 -2.24 -16.30 74.13
CA ARG A 271 -3.18 -15.64 75.05
C ARG A 271 -4.16 -16.62 75.70
N LYS A 272 -4.71 -17.59 74.94
CA LYS A 272 -5.57 -18.64 75.50
C LYS A 272 -4.83 -19.51 76.52
N ARG A 273 -3.55 -19.83 76.30
CA ARG A 273 -2.73 -20.59 77.26
C ARG A 273 -2.51 -19.82 78.54
N LEU A 274 -2.11 -18.54 78.43
CA LEU A 274 -1.87 -17.66 79.59
C LEU A 274 -3.15 -17.36 80.37
N LEU A 275 -4.30 -17.18 79.71
CA LEU A 275 -5.59 -17.02 80.40
C LEU A 275 -5.97 -18.26 81.23
N LYS A 276 -5.74 -19.47 80.70
CA LYS A 276 -5.93 -20.72 81.46
C LYS A 276 -4.97 -20.82 82.63
N GLU A 277 -3.72 -20.39 82.46
CA GLU A 277 -2.72 -20.36 83.55
C GLU A 277 -3.12 -19.35 84.63
N ARG A 278 -3.51 -18.13 84.24
CA ARG A 278 -4.03 -17.09 85.13
C ARG A 278 -5.21 -17.59 85.96
N GLN A 279 -6.18 -18.26 85.33
CA GLN A 279 -7.34 -18.77 86.05
C GLN A 279 -6.97 -19.83 87.09
N LYS A 280 -6.09 -20.77 86.74
CA LYS A 280 -5.57 -21.77 87.69
C LYS A 280 -4.78 -21.13 88.84
N LEU A 281 -4.04 -20.06 88.57
CA LEU A 281 -3.31 -19.32 89.60
C LEU A 281 -4.27 -18.60 90.54
N LEU A 282 -5.32 -17.96 90.01
CA LEU A 282 -6.35 -17.31 90.82
C LEU A 282 -7.09 -18.29 91.73
N GLU A 283 -7.49 -19.46 91.20
CA GLU A 283 -8.12 -20.52 92.00
C GLU A 283 -7.22 -20.98 93.16
N LYS A 284 -5.93 -21.20 92.89
CA LYS A 284 -4.93 -21.56 93.91
C LYS A 284 -4.68 -20.45 94.93
N ILE A 285 -4.69 -19.19 94.48
CA ILE A 285 -4.54 -18.02 95.35
C ILE A 285 -5.74 -17.93 96.30
N GLU A 286 -6.96 -18.13 95.78
CA GLU A 286 -8.18 -18.11 96.57
C GLU A 286 -8.21 -19.25 97.61
N GLU A 287 -7.81 -20.45 97.22
CA GLU A 287 -7.66 -21.60 98.12
C GLU A 287 -6.69 -21.30 99.27
N LYS A 288 -5.50 -20.77 98.95
CA LYS A 288 -4.48 -20.43 99.96
C LYS A 288 -4.84 -19.19 100.78
N GLN A 289 -5.60 -18.25 100.23
CA GLN A 289 -6.15 -17.13 100.99
C GLN A 289 -7.21 -17.58 101.98
N LYS A 290 -8.07 -18.55 101.64
CA LYS A 290 -9.02 -19.15 102.59
C LYS A 290 -8.28 -19.87 103.72
N GLU A 291 -7.25 -20.66 103.40
CA GLU A 291 -6.39 -21.31 104.40
C GLU A 291 -5.76 -20.28 105.36
N LEU A 292 -5.33 -19.13 104.83
CA LEU A 292 -4.82 -18.03 105.64
C LEU A 292 -5.91 -17.39 106.51
N GLN A 293 -7.09 -17.06 105.94
CA GLN A 293 -8.22 -16.46 106.65
C GLN A 293 -8.77 -17.34 107.78
N GLU A 294 -8.67 -18.66 107.67
CA GLU A 294 -9.06 -19.58 108.74
C GLU A 294 -8.01 -19.71 109.84
N THR A 295 -6.73 -19.54 109.50
CA THR A 295 -5.59 -19.73 110.41
C THR A 295 -5.23 -18.45 111.16
N GLU A 296 -5.34 -17.29 110.52
CA GLU A 296 -5.07 -15.97 111.07
C GLU A 296 -5.87 -15.62 112.34
N PRO A 297 -7.20 -15.81 112.43
CA PRO A 297 -7.94 -15.51 113.66
C PRO A 297 -7.56 -16.47 114.80
N LYS A 298 -7.20 -17.72 114.49
CA LYS A 298 -6.72 -18.69 115.48
C LYS A 298 -5.33 -18.29 116.01
N PHE A 299 -4.43 -17.87 115.12
CA PHE A 299 -3.13 -17.33 115.48
C PHE A 299 -3.27 -16.07 116.35
N ASN A 300 -4.08 -15.11 115.93
CA ASN A 300 -4.30 -13.87 116.68
C ASN A 300 -4.91 -14.13 118.07
N ALA A 301 -5.87 -15.06 118.18
CA ALA A 301 -6.45 -15.44 119.47
C ALA A 301 -5.44 -16.13 120.41
N VAL A 302 -4.61 -17.04 119.89
CA VAL A 302 -3.54 -17.70 120.68
C VAL A 302 -2.46 -16.69 121.07
N LYS A 303 -2.05 -15.83 120.14
CA LYS A 303 -1.07 -14.76 120.36
C LYS A 303 -1.55 -13.79 121.44
N GLU A 304 -2.79 -13.31 121.38
CA GLU A 304 -3.34 -12.38 122.37
C GLU A 304 -3.46 -13.05 123.75
N ARG A 305 -3.78 -14.36 123.81
CA ARG A 305 -3.76 -15.12 125.07
C ARG A 305 -2.35 -15.29 125.62
N GLU A 306 -1.38 -15.60 124.77
CA GLU A 306 0.03 -15.72 125.14
C GLU A 306 0.60 -14.37 125.59
N GLU A 307 0.28 -13.27 124.91
CA GLU A 307 0.72 -11.91 125.28
C GLU A 307 0.14 -11.49 126.63
N ARG A 308 -1.15 -11.77 126.88
CA ARG A 308 -1.76 -11.58 128.22
C ARG A 308 -1.06 -12.44 129.27
N GLY A 309 -0.80 -13.70 128.96
CA GLY A 309 -0.11 -14.63 129.86
C GLY A 309 1.33 -14.23 130.14
N ILE A 310 2.09 -13.75 129.15
CA ILE A 310 3.47 -13.25 129.28
C ILE A 310 3.48 -11.96 130.07
N SER A 311 2.59 -11.02 129.76
CA SER A 311 2.48 -9.74 130.48
C SER A 311 2.16 -10.01 131.96
N ARG A 312 1.22 -10.91 132.26
CA ARG A 312 0.89 -11.30 133.62
C ARG A 312 2.04 -12.05 134.31
N LEU A 313 2.73 -12.94 133.59
CA LEU A 313 3.92 -13.62 134.11
C LEU A 313 5.04 -12.63 134.44
N ALA A 314 5.28 -11.64 133.59
CA ALA A 314 6.26 -10.59 133.81
C ALA A 314 5.88 -9.73 135.02
N GLN A 315 4.61 -9.34 135.16
CA GLN A 315 4.09 -8.63 136.33
C GLN A 315 4.26 -9.45 137.62
N ALA A 316 3.80 -10.70 137.65
CA ALA A 316 3.91 -11.57 138.82
C ALA A 316 5.39 -11.84 139.20
N THR A 317 6.25 -12.01 138.20
CA THR A 317 7.70 -12.17 138.42
C THR A 317 8.32 -10.89 138.98
N GLN A 318 7.92 -9.73 138.45
CA GLN A 318 8.39 -8.43 138.93
C GLN A 318 7.90 -8.14 140.35
N GLU A 319 6.61 -8.39 140.65
CA GLU A 319 6.05 -8.29 142.00
C GLU A 319 6.82 -9.16 143.00
N ARG A 320 7.15 -10.39 142.60
CA ARG A 320 7.97 -11.29 143.42
C ARG A 320 9.39 -10.76 143.61
N THR A 321 10.06 -10.27 142.56
CA THR A 321 11.41 -9.70 142.69
C THR A 321 11.41 -8.44 143.53
N ASP A 322 10.37 -7.61 143.45
CA ASP A 322 10.23 -6.40 144.24
C ASP A 322 10.04 -6.75 145.73
N LEU A 323 9.23 -7.77 146.05
CA LEU A 323 9.07 -8.29 147.41
C LEU A 323 10.36 -8.91 147.97
N TYR A 324 11.14 -9.64 147.16
CA TYR A 324 12.47 -10.10 147.58
C TYR A 324 13.46 -8.93 147.73
N ALA A 325 13.40 -7.93 146.86
CA ALA A 325 14.21 -6.73 146.99
C ALA A 325 13.87 -5.97 148.27
N LYS A 326 12.58 -5.94 148.68
CA LYS A 326 12.10 -5.42 149.96
C LYS A 326 12.72 -6.16 151.15
N GLN A 327 12.80 -7.50 151.10
CA GLN A 327 13.51 -8.33 152.09
C GLN A 327 14.98 -7.91 152.25
N GLY A 328 15.65 -7.67 151.13
CA GLY A 328 17.07 -7.31 151.09
C GLY A 328 17.40 -5.90 151.60
N ARG A 329 16.41 -5.02 151.83
CA ARG A 329 16.68 -3.64 152.26
C ARG A 329 17.16 -3.56 153.70
N GLY A 330 16.72 -4.48 154.56
CA GLY A 330 17.17 -4.60 155.94
C GLY A 330 18.65 -4.98 156.07
N SER A 331 19.28 -5.53 155.02
CA SER A 331 20.72 -5.77 154.96
C SER A 331 21.51 -4.68 154.23
N GLN A 332 20.87 -3.91 153.35
CA GLN A 332 21.52 -2.85 152.56
C GLN A 332 21.54 -1.46 153.22
N PHE A 333 20.58 -1.15 154.09
CA PHE A 333 20.46 0.18 154.72
C PHE A 333 20.41 0.05 156.23
N THR A 334 21.08 0.97 156.94
CA THR A 334 21.13 0.96 158.42
C THR A 334 19.94 1.69 159.06
N SER A 335 19.26 2.55 158.30
CA SER A 335 18.09 3.30 158.75
C SER A 335 17.03 3.51 157.66
N LYS A 336 15.79 3.79 158.08
CA LYS A 336 14.67 4.17 157.20
C LYS A 336 14.98 5.39 156.33
N GLU A 337 15.68 6.38 156.89
CA GLU A 337 16.01 7.63 156.21
C GLU A 337 17.00 7.42 155.05
N GLU A 338 18.00 6.55 155.22
CA GLU A 338 18.96 6.20 154.15
C GLU A 338 18.27 5.48 152.98
N ARG A 339 17.40 4.51 153.30
CA ARG A 339 16.60 3.79 152.30
C ARG A 339 15.71 4.74 151.51
N ASP A 340 14.95 5.60 152.20
CA ASP A 340 14.02 6.53 151.55
C ASP A 340 14.74 7.57 150.69
N LYS A 341 15.98 7.96 151.05
CA LYS A 341 16.83 8.83 150.23
C LYS A 341 17.32 8.13 148.95
N TRP A 342 17.64 6.84 149.02
CA TRP A 342 18.00 6.03 147.85
C TRP A 342 16.79 5.82 146.92
N ILE A 343 15.62 5.43 147.47
CA ILE A 343 14.37 5.28 146.70
C ILE A 343 14.03 6.57 145.95
N LYS A 344 14.15 7.74 146.58
CA LYS A 344 13.92 9.04 145.92
C LYS A 344 14.89 9.31 144.75
N LYS A 345 16.14 8.85 144.84
CA LYS A 345 17.13 8.99 143.76
C LYS A 345 16.81 8.05 142.59
N GLU A 346 16.41 6.81 142.88
CA GLU A 346 16.08 5.79 141.88
C GLU A 346 14.76 6.09 141.16
N LEU A 347 13.75 6.61 141.87
CA LEU A 347 12.53 7.12 141.24
C LEU A 347 12.82 8.22 140.21
N LYS A 348 13.80 9.10 140.49
CA LYS A 348 14.18 10.19 139.59
C LYS A 348 14.86 9.68 138.31
N SER A 349 15.73 8.67 138.40
CA SER A 349 16.33 8.04 137.21
C SER A 349 15.29 7.29 136.38
N LEU A 350 14.38 6.54 137.03
CA LEU A 350 13.27 5.83 136.38
C LEU A 350 12.30 6.79 135.65
N ASP A 351 11.89 7.89 136.27
CA ASP A 351 11.02 8.88 135.63
C ASP A 351 11.66 9.52 134.39
N GLN A 352 12.98 9.73 134.39
CA GLN A 352 13.70 10.22 133.21
C GLN A 352 13.68 9.18 132.08
N ALA A 353 13.96 7.90 132.39
CA ALA A 353 13.93 6.82 131.40
C ALA A 353 12.53 6.57 130.81
N ILE A 354 11.47 6.64 131.64
CA ILE A 354 10.06 6.55 131.21
C ILE A 354 9.72 7.67 130.22
N ASN A 355 10.14 8.90 130.50
CA ASN A 355 9.89 10.04 129.61
C ASN A 355 10.61 9.91 128.27
N ASP A 356 11.85 9.43 128.26
CA ASP A 356 12.59 9.18 127.01
C ASP A 356 11.94 8.08 126.16
N LYS A 357 11.44 7.01 126.80
CA LYS A 357 10.67 5.95 126.12
C LYS A 357 9.35 6.45 125.56
N LYS A 358 8.60 7.28 126.30
CA LYS A 358 7.37 7.93 125.80
C LYS A 358 7.62 8.79 124.56
N ARG A 359 8.74 9.53 124.52
CA ARG A 359 9.14 10.32 123.34
C ARG A 359 9.46 9.44 122.13
N GLN A 360 10.16 8.32 122.33
CA GLN A 360 10.48 7.37 121.26
C GLN A 360 9.21 6.73 120.66
N ILE A 361 8.24 6.34 121.51
CA ILE A 361 6.94 5.81 121.08
C ILE A 361 6.18 6.84 120.25
N ALA A 362 6.07 8.09 120.73
CA ALA A 362 5.37 9.16 120.01
C ALA A 362 6.00 9.46 118.63
N ALA A 363 7.33 9.41 118.53
CA ALA A 363 8.03 9.62 117.26
C ALA A 363 7.72 8.50 116.25
N ILE A 364 7.77 7.23 116.67
CA ILE A 364 7.48 6.08 115.79
C ILE A 364 6.00 6.06 115.40
N HIS A 365 5.09 6.46 116.29
CA HIS A 365 3.66 6.54 116.00
C HIS A 365 3.37 7.57 114.90
N LYS A 366 3.93 8.78 115.02
CA LYS A 366 3.82 9.83 114.00
C LYS A 366 4.38 9.37 112.64
N ASP A 367 5.52 8.68 112.68
CA ASP A 367 6.16 8.11 111.49
C ASP A 367 5.31 7.05 110.78
N LEU A 368 4.43 6.33 111.50
CA LEU A 368 3.48 5.36 110.95
C LEU A 368 2.26 6.06 110.33
N GLU A 369 1.74 7.10 110.98
CA GLU A 369 0.67 7.93 110.42
C GLU A 369 1.10 8.60 109.10
N ASP A 370 2.32 9.14 109.05
CA ASP A 370 2.88 9.79 107.86
C ASP A 370 3.08 8.78 106.69
N THR A 371 3.49 7.54 106.97
CA THR A 371 3.66 6.52 105.92
C THR A 371 2.32 6.01 105.39
N GLU A 372 1.30 5.89 106.26
CA GLU A 372 -0.06 5.51 105.87
C GLU A 372 -0.75 6.59 105.03
N ALA A 373 -0.65 7.85 105.45
CA ALA A 373 -1.17 8.99 104.67
C ALA A 373 -0.52 9.10 103.28
N ASN A 374 0.79 8.81 103.16
CA ASN A 374 1.46 8.78 101.86
C ASN A 374 1.01 7.61 100.97
N LYS A 375 0.67 6.46 101.56
CA LYS A 375 0.12 5.31 100.84
C LYS A 375 -1.24 5.64 100.22
N GLU A 376 -2.12 6.31 100.97
CA GLU A 376 -3.43 6.76 100.49
C GLU A 376 -3.32 7.82 99.39
N ARG A 377 -2.47 8.85 99.57
CA ARG A 377 -2.26 9.88 98.54
C ARG A 377 -1.80 9.31 97.19
N ASN A 378 -0.87 8.35 97.21
CA ASN A 378 -0.40 7.70 95.99
C ASN A 378 -1.51 6.89 95.29
N LEU A 379 -2.44 6.31 96.06
CA LEU A 379 -3.59 5.58 95.52
C LEU A 379 -4.62 6.52 94.87
N GLU A 380 -4.91 7.66 95.49
CA GLU A 380 -5.79 8.66 94.90
C GLU A 380 -5.24 9.21 93.58
N GLN A 381 -3.93 9.50 93.53
CA GLN A 381 -3.27 9.95 92.31
C GLN A 381 -3.30 8.88 91.20
N TYR A 382 -3.11 7.61 91.56
CA TYR A 382 -3.21 6.50 90.62
C TYR A 382 -4.61 6.40 89.99
N ASN A 383 -5.67 6.50 90.81
CA ASN A 383 -7.05 6.41 90.33
C ASN A 383 -7.42 7.58 89.39
N LYS A 384 -6.91 8.79 89.65
CA LYS A 384 -7.12 9.94 88.75
C LYS A 384 -6.47 9.71 87.38
N LEU A 385 -5.22 9.25 87.37
CA LEU A 385 -4.51 8.94 86.13
C LEU A 385 -5.17 7.78 85.34
N ASP A 386 -5.79 6.82 86.02
CA ASP A 386 -6.55 5.74 85.36
C ASP A 386 -7.79 6.28 84.62
N GLN A 387 -8.47 7.26 85.22
CA GLN A 387 -9.59 7.95 84.59
C GLN A 387 -9.13 8.75 83.36
N ASP A 388 -8.05 9.53 83.48
CA ASP A 388 -7.46 10.28 82.35
C ASP A 388 -7.04 9.35 81.19
N LEU A 389 -6.47 8.18 81.52
CA LEU A 389 -6.10 7.16 80.54
C LEU A 389 -7.31 6.65 79.75
N SER A 390 -8.46 6.50 80.40
CA SER A 390 -9.71 6.06 79.75
C SER A 390 -10.23 7.11 78.76
N GLU A 391 -10.17 8.40 79.11
CA GLU A 391 -10.59 9.50 78.24
C GLU A 391 -9.68 9.60 77.01
N VAL A 392 -8.36 9.53 77.19
CA VAL A 392 -7.40 9.54 76.08
C VAL A 392 -7.64 8.37 75.11
N LYS A 393 -7.96 7.17 75.60
CA LYS A 393 -8.30 6.01 74.75
C LYS A 393 -9.53 6.28 73.89
N THR A 394 -10.62 6.77 74.48
CA THR A 394 -11.84 7.09 73.71
C THR A 394 -11.57 8.15 72.64
N ARG A 395 -10.72 9.15 72.94
CA ARG A 395 -10.39 10.20 71.98
C ARG A 395 -9.57 9.71 70.80
N VAL A 396 -8.65 8.76 71.02
CA VAL A 396 -7.89 8.12 69.94
C VAL A 396 -8.83 7.34 69.01
N GLU A 397 -9.77 6.56 69.55
CA GLU A 397 -10.75 5.81 68.77
C GLU A 397 -11.66 6.71 67.91
N GLU A 398 -12.09 7.87 68.45
CA GLU A 398 -12.87 8.86 67.69
C GLU A 398 -12.08 9.46 66.54
N LEU A 399 -10.80 9.77 66.75
CA LEU A 399 -9.92 10.32 65.72
C LEU A 399 -9.63 9.28 64.63
N ASP A 400 -9.47 8.00 64.98
CA ASP A 400 -9.33 6.91 64.00
C ASP A 400 -10.57 6.83 63.09
N LYS A 401 -11.79 6.86 63.65
CA LYS A 401 -13.02 6.86 62.85
C LYS A 401 -13.08 8.03 61.86
N LYS A 402 -12.80 9.25 62.34
CA LYS A 402 -12.78 10.46 61.49
C LYS A 402 -11.73 10.39 60.39
N TYR A 403 -10.55 9.83 60.68
CA TYR A 403 -9.52 9.63 59.66
C TYR A 403 -10.01 8.74 58.52
N TYR A 404 -10.68 7.63 58.84
CA TYR A 404 -11.25 6.72 57.84
C TYR A 404 -12.36 7.37 57.00
N GLU A 405 -13.25 8.16 57.60
CA GLU A 405 -14.30 8.88 56.87
C GLU A 405 -13.69 9.86 55.83
N VAL A 406 -12.72 10.65 56.26
CA VAL A 406 -12.04 11.63 55.39
C VAL A 406 -11.24 10.91 54.29
N LYS A 407 -10.56 9.80 54.62
CA LYS A 407 -9.82 8.98 53.68
C LYS A 407 -10.72 8.40 52.58
N ASN A 408 -11.87 7.83 52.96
CA ASN A 408 -12.83 7.28 52.01
C ASN A 408 -13.35 8.37 51.06
N ARG A 409 -13.70 9.55 51.60
CA ARG A 409 -14.17 10.66 50.77
C ARG A 409 -13.10 11.16 49.80
N LYS A 410 -11.84 11.21 50.23
CA LYS A 410 -10.71 11.58 49.38
C LYS A 410 -10.49 10.55 48.27
N ASP A 411 -10.64 9.26 48.54
CA ASP A 411 -10.49 8.21 47.54
C ASP A 411 -11.65 8.22 46.51
N GLU A 412 -12.89 8.55 46.91
CA GLU A 412 -14.00 8.79 45.98
C GLU A 412 -13.71 9.94 45.00
N LEU A 413 -13.32 11.11 45.52
CA LEU A 413 -12.97 12.28 44.70
C LEU A 413 -11.74 12.00 43.82
N GLN A 414 -10.80 11.18 44.28
CA GLN A 414 -9.64 10.77 43.48
C GLN A 414 -10.08 9.94 42.25
N SER A 415 -11.06 9.05 42.41
CA SER A 415 -11.63 8.29 41.30
C SER A 415 -12.37 9.19 40.31
N GLU A 416 -13.15 10.16 40.79
CA GLU A 416 -13.85 11.13 39.95
C GLU A 416 -12.86 12.02 39.18
N ARG A 417 -11.79 12.50 39.83
CA ARG A 417 -10.69 13.23 39.17
C ARG A 417 -10.06 12.40 38.05
N ASN A 418 -9.78 11.12 38.28
CA ASN A 418 -9.18 10.27 37.26
C ASN A 418 -10.12 10.06 36.07
N TYR A 419 -11.43 10.00 36.28
CA TYR A 419 -12.42 9.94 35.20
C TYR A 419 -12.43 11.23 34.37
N LEU A 420 -12.56 12.39 35.02
CA LEU A 420 -12.55 13.69 34.33
C LEU A 420 -11.24 13.95 33.58
N TRP A 421 -10.10 13.50 34.12
CA TRP A 421 -8.81 13.62 33.45
C TRP A 421 -8.72 12.78 32.16
N ARG A 422 -9.42 11.64 32.09
CA ARG A 422 -9.50 10.84 30.85
C ARG A 422 -10.35 11.54 29.80
N GLU A 423 -11.50 12.09 30.20
CA GLU A 423 -12.34 12.89 29.30
C GLU A 423 -11.60 14.13 28.79
N GLU A 424 -10.93 14.86 29.69
CA GLU A 424 -10.12 16.04 29.36
C GLU A 424 -9.01 15.70 28.34
N ASN A 425 -8.31 14.58 28.53
CA ASN A 425 -7.29 14.13 27.58
C ASN A 425 -7.88 13.70 26.23
N ALA A 426 -9.03 13.02 26.23
CA ALA A 426 -9.70 12.62 24.99
C ALA A 426 -10.15 13.85 24.20
N GLU A 427 -10.71 14.86 24.88
CA GLU A 427 -11.08 16.14 24.28
C GLU A 427 -9.84 16.92 23.79
N GLN A 428 -8.75 16.94 24.56
CA GLN A 428 -7.48 17.55 24.12
C GLN A 428 -6.92 16.88 22.86
N GLN A 429 -6.96 15.55 22.77
CA GLN A 429 -6.53 14.84 21.58
C GLN A 429 -7.44 15.12 20.38
N ALA A 430 -8.76 15.13 20.58
CA ALA A 430 -9.71 15.49 19.53
C ALA A 430 -9.48 16.91 19.01
N LEU A 431 -9.23 17.85 19.93
CA LEU A 431 -8.91 19.24 19.63
C LEU A 431 -7.57 19.35 18.88
N ALA A 432 -6.53 18.61 19.28
CA ALA A 432 -5.26 18.57 18.57
C ALA A 432 -5.40 18.01 17.15
N ALA A 433 -6.15 16.93 16.97
CA ALA A 433 -6.43 16.35 15.65
C ALA A 433 -7.21 17.34 14.75
N LYS A 434 -8.20 18.04 15.31
CA LYS A 434 -8.96 19.07 14.58
C LYS A 434 -8.12 20.30 14.24
N ARG A 435 -7.22 20.73 15.12
CA ARG A 435 -6.22 21.76 14.83
C ARG A 435 -5.32 21.35 13.65
N GLU A 436 -4.83 20.11 13.64
CA GLU A 436 -4.01 19.60 12.54
C GLU A 436 -4.80 19.51 11.22
N GLU A 437 -6.07 19.09 11.28
CA GLU A 437 -6.97 19.07 10.12
C GLU A 437 -7.18 20.49 9.55
N LEU A 438 -7.43 21.47 10.43
CA LEU A 438 -7.57 22.88 10.07
C LEU A 438 -6.29 23.42 9.43
N GLU A 439 -5.12 23.15 10.01
CA GLU A 439 -3.83 23.61 9.49
C GLU A 439 -3.54 23.02 8.10
N LYS A 440 -3.84 21.74 7.87
CA LYS A 440 -3.75 21.11 6.54
C LYS A 440 -4.66 21.79 5.52
N LYS A 441 -5.92 22.07 5.88
CA LYS A 441 -6.87 22.76 4.99
C LYS A 441 -6.42 24.19 4.70
N GLN A 442 -5.93 24.91 5.70
CA GLN A 442 -5.32 26.23 5.54
C GLN A 442 -4.11 26.18 4.60
N GLN A 443 -3.25 25.16 4.72
CA GLN A 443 -2.10 24.99 3.84
C GLN A 443 -2.50 24.69 2.38
N LEU A 444 -3.56 23.90 2.17
CA LEU A 444 -4.11 23.65 0.83
C LEU A 444 -4.72 24.92 0.22
N LEU A 445 -5.47 25.70 1.00
CA LEU A 445 -6.01 26.99 0.57
C LEU A 445 -4.88 27.98 0.24
N ARG A 446 -3.80 27.99 1.04
CA ARG A 446 -2.58 28.73 0.73
C ARG A 446 -1.93 28.22 -0.57
N ALA A 447 -1.82 26.92 -0.80
CA ALA A 447 -1.28 26.40 -2.05
C ALA A 447 -2.14 26.77 -3.29
N ALA A 448 -3.46 26.86 -3.13
CA ALA A 448 -4.40 27.26 -4.18
C ALA A 448 -4.45 28.78 -4.42
N THR A 449 -3.90 29.57 -3.48
CA THR A 449 -3.86 31.04 -3.54
C THR A 449 -2.47 31.51 -3.98
N GLY A 450 -2.42 32.54 -4.83
CA GLY A 450 -1.14 33.08 -5.29
C GLY A 450 -0.31 33.67 -4.14
N LYS A 451 1.02 33.49 -4.16
CA LYS A 451 1.94 33.99 -3.11
C LYS A 451 1.80 35.49 -2.83
N ALA A 452 1.53 36.31 -3.86
CA ALA A 452 1.37 37.76 -3.72
C ALA A 452 0.15 38.15 -2.85
N ILE A 453 -0.97 37.45 -3.04
CA ILE A 453 -2.21 37.70 -2.29
C ILE A 453 -2.08 37.18 -0.86
N LEU A 454 -1.48 36.01 -0.66
CA LEU A 454 -1.24 35.46 0.67
C LEU A 454 -0.35 36.34 1.53
N ASN A 455 0.76 36.81 0.96
CA ASN A 455 1.64 37.74 1.64
C ASN A 455 0.88 39.02 1.98
N GLY A 456 -0.03 39.49 1.12
CA GLY A 456 -0.91 40.63 1.38
C GLY A 456 -1.85 40.40 2.57
N ILE A 457 -2.52 39.26 2.63
CA ILE A 457 -3.43 38.89 3.73
C ILE A 457 -2.67 38.77 5.06
N ASP A 458 -1.55 38.04 5.08
CA ASP A 458 -0.72 37.87 6.28
C ASP A 458 -0.16 39.23 6.76
N SER A 459 0.18 40.11 5.83
CA SER A 459 0.67 41.46 6.12
C SER A 459 -0.42 42.38 6.68
N ILE A 460 -1.65 42.31 6.16
CA ILE A 460 -2.81 43.00 6.77
C ILE A 460 -3.08 42.47 8.18
N ASN A 461 -3.01 41.15 8.39
CA ASN A 461 -3.25 40.56 9.71
C ASN A 461 -2.20 41.06 10.73
N LYS A 462 -0.93 41.17 10.34
CA LYS A 462 0.13 41.77 11.18
C LYS A 462 -0.14 43.24 11.52
N VAL A 463 -0.63 44.02 10.56
CA VAL A 463 -1.01 45.44 10.80
C VAL A 463 -2.20 45.54 11.75
N LEU A 464 -3.23 44.72 11.57
CA LEU A 464 -4.39 44.67 12.46
C LEU A 464 -4.01 44.19 13.87
N GLU A 465 -3.11 43.20 13.97
CA GLU A 465 -2.57 42.73 15.25
C GLU A 465 -1.73 43.80 15.93
N HIS A 466 -0.96 44.59 15.18
CA HIS A 466 -0.24 45.75 15.70
C HIS A 466 -1.20 46.79 16.32
N PHE A 467 -2.32 47.08 15.65
CA PHE A 467 -3.35 47.97 16.17
C PHE A 467 -4.00 47.40 17.44
N ARG A 468 -4.32 46.10 17.47
CA ARG A 468 -4.87 45.42 18.65
C ARG A 468 -3.91 45.47 19.84
N ARG A 469 -2.63 45.14 19.63
CA ARG A 469 -1.61 45.07 20.69
C ARG A 469 -1.28 46.43 21.30
N LYS A 470 -1.32 47.51 20.50
CA LYS A 470 -1.12 48.87 20.99
C LYS A 470 -2.40 49.53 21.51
N GLY A 471 -3.57 48.95 21.24
CA GLY A 471 -4.87 49.53 21.61
C GLY A 471 -5.21 50.84 20.90
N ILE A 472 -4.55 51.15 19.77
CA ILE A 472 -4.73 52.40 19.01
C ILE A 472 -5.63 52.14 17.81
N ASN A 473 -6.43 53.13 17.39
CA ASN A 473 -7.29 53.06 16.20
C ASN A 473 -8.33 51.92 16.24
N GLN A 474 -9.04 51.78 17.36
CA GLN A 474 -10.11 50.76 17.51
C GLN A 474 -11.21 50.88 16.44
N HIS A 475 -11.48 52.09 15.93
CA HIS A 475 -12.39 52.31 14.79
C HIS A 475 -11.93 51.59 13.51
N VAL A 476 -10.62 51.41 13.27
CA VAL A 476 -10.08 50.68 12.12
C VAL A 476 -10.32 49.18 12.27
N ILE A 477 -10.22 48.66 13.49
CA ILE A 477 -10.46 47.24 13.78
C ILE A 477 -11.96 46.92 13.64
N ASN A 478 -12.82 47.78 14.18
CA ASN A 478 -14.27 47.59 14.08
C ASN A 478 -14.81 47.83 12.66
N GLY A 479 -14.22 48.77 11.92
CA GLY A 479 -14.60 49.10 10.54
C GLY A 479 -13.97 48.20 9.46
N TYR A 480 -13.24 47.14 9.85
CA TYR A 480 -12.70 46.13 8.93
C TYR A 480 -13.53 44.85 9.00
N HIS A 481 -14.17 44.48 7.89
CA HIS A 481 -15.12 43.36 7.83
C HIS A 481 -14.54 42.09 7.19
N GLY A 482 -13.24 42.06 6.90
CA GLY A 482 -12.58 40.92 6.27
C GLY A 482 -12.71 40.89 4.75
N ILE A 483 -12.34 39.76 4.14
CA ILE A 483 -12.34 39.58 2.68
C ILE A 483 -13.73 39.23 2.16
N VAL A 484 -13.98 39.49 0.86
CA VAL A 484 -15.25 39.13 0.19
C VAL A 484 -15.55 37.64 0.36
N MET A 485 -14.54 36.76 0.18
CA MET A 485 -14.69 35.30 0.31
C MET A 485 -15.31 34.83 1.63
N ASN A 486 -15.11 35.56 2.74
CA ASN A 486 -15.66 35.20 4.04
C ASN A 486 -17.10 35.72 4.26
N ASN A 487 -17.55 36.66 3.43
CA ASN A 487 -18.79 37.41 3.65
C ASN A 487 -19.96 36.98 2.73
N PHE A 488 -19.82 35.88 1.99
CA PHE A 488 -20.93 35.26 1.26
C PHE A 488 -20.85 33.74 1.25
N GLU A 489 -21.95 33.13 0.84
CA GLU A 489 -22.06 31.69 0.57
C GLU A 489 -22.78 31.42 -0.74
N CYS A 490 -22.48 30.26 -1.33
CA CYS A 490 -23.00 29.82 -2.62
C CYS A 490 -23.17 28.29 -2.62
N GLU A 491 -24.06 27.78 -3.47
CA GLU A 491 -24.18 26.33 -3.69
C GLU A 491 -22.95 25.76 -4.42
N PRO A 492 -22.55 24.50 -4.14
CA PRO A 492 -21.34 23.90 -4.72
C PRO A 492 -21.35 23.81 -6.25
N ALA A 493 -22.53 23.68 -6.86
CA ALA A 493 -22.69 23.62 -8.31
C ALA A 493 -22.18 24.89 -9.02
N PHE A 494 -22.11 26.03 -8.31
CA PHE A 494 -21.73 27.32 -8.88
C PHE A 494 -20.33 27.79 -8.46
N TYR A 495 -19.55 27.01 -7.70
CA TYR A 495 -18.23 27.49 -7.24
C TYR A 495 -17.31 27.88 -8.38
N THR A 496 -17.19 27.04 -9.42
CA THR A 496 -16.32 27.33 -10.56
C THR A 496 -16.72 28.64 -11.23
N CYS A 497 -18.01 28.84 -11.52
CA CYS A 497 -18.46 30.05 -12.21
C CYS A 497 -18.30 31.31 -11.33
N VAL A 498 -18.53 31.21 -10.01
CA VAL A 498 -18.33 32.33 -9.08
C VAL A 498 -16.85 32.67 -8.90
N GLU A 499 -15.98 31.65 -8.80
CA GLU A 499 -14.53 31.83 -8.68
C GLU A 499 -13.91 32.44 -9.93
N VAL A 500 -14.33 32.01 -11.12
CA VAL A 500 -13.86 32.59 -12.38
C VAL A 500 -14.35 34.03 -12.54
N THR A 501 -15.63 34.29 -12.20
CA THR A 501 -16.22 35.62 -12.31
C THR A 501 -15.53 36.64 -11.39
N ALA A 502 -15.27 36.29 -10.14
CA ALA A 502 -14.61 37.18 -9.20
C ALA A 502 -13.09 37.17 -9.33
N GLY A 503 -12.47 36.04 -9.64
CA GLY A 503 -11.01 35.91 -9.75
C GLY A 503 -10.30 36.35 -8.47
N THR A 504 -9.47 37.40 -8.56
CA THR A 504 -8.78 38.00 -7.41
C THR A 504 -9.68 38.86 -6.53
N ARG A 505 -10.87 39.26 -7.01
CA ARG A 505 -11.83 40.09 -6.26
C ARG A 505 -12.41 39.38 -5.04
N LEU A 506 -12.33 38.04 -4.99
CA LEU A 506 -12.67 37.26 -3.79
C LEU A 506 -11.84 37.66 -2.57
N PHE A 507 -10.62 38.15 -2.78
CA PHE A 507 -9.69 38.53 -1.72
C PHE A 507 -9.73 40.03 -1.39
N TYR A 508 -10.67 40.79 -1.96
CA TYR A 508 -10.80 42.20 -1.64
C TYR A 508 -11.32 42.38 -0.22
N HIS A 509 -10.78 43.34 0.50
CA HIS A 509 -11.09 43.61 1.91
C HIS A 509 -12.24 44.61 2.02
N ILE A 510 -13.36 44.21 2.60
CA ILE A 510 -14.52 45.07 2.84
C ILE A 510 -14.21 45.94 4.05
N VAL A 511 -14.26 47.27 3.86
CA VAL A 511 -14.03 48.26 4.91
C VAL A 511 -15.15 49.28 4.94
N GLU A 512 -15.46 49.79 6.12
CA GLU A 512 -16.57 50.72 6.32
C GLU A 512 -16.30 52.08 5.65
N THR A 513 -15.13 52.66 5.91
CA THR A 513 -14.71 53.97 5.39
C THR A 513 -13.33 53.92 4.74
N ASP A 514 -13.03 54.91 3.90
CA ASP A 514 -11.72 55.03 3.23
C ASP A 514 -10.58 55.40 4.21
N GLU A 515 -10.93 55.93 5.38
CA GLU A 515 -9.94 56.21 6.43
C GLU A 515 -9.34 54.91 6.98
N VAL A 516 -10.14 53.85 7.12
CA VAL A 516 -9.71 52.52 7.57
C VAL A 516 -8.67 51.95 6.61
N SER A 517 -8.94 51.97 5.29
CA SER A 517 -7.99 51.53 4.26
C SER A 517 -6.72 52.36 4.26
N THR A 518 -6.82 53.68 4.36
CA THR A 518 -5.67 54.59 4.37
C THR A 518 -4.74 54.31 5.56
N LYS A 519 -5.30 54.08 6.75
CA LYS A 519 -4.52 53.81 7.96
C LYS A 519 -3.83 52.45 7.91
N ILE A 520 -4.52 51.43 7.39
CA ILE A 520 -3.93 50.11 7.17
C ILE A 520 -2.79 50.22 6.16
N LEU A 521 -2.99 50.92 5.03
CA LEU A 521 -1.94 51.13 4.02
C LEU A 521 -0.73 51.90 4.55
N MET A 522 -0.96 52.91 5.38
CA MET A 522 0.12 53.72 5.97
C MET A 522 1.02 52.86 6.86
N GLU A 523 0.46 52.03 7.74
CA GLU A 523 1.26 51.12 8.57
C GLU A 523 1.83 49.95 7.77
N PHE A 524 1.11 49.45 6.76
CA PHE A 524 1.61 48.42 5.84
C PHE A 524 2.89 48.89 5.12
N ASN A 525 2.89 50.12 4.61
CA ASN A 525 4.05 50.71 3.93
C ASN A 525 5.19 51.04 4.92
N LYS A 526 4.85 51.58 6.10
CA LYS A 526 5.83 51.88 7.16
C LYS A 526 6.56 50.63 7.66
N MET A 527 5.88 49.49 7.73
CA MET A 527 6.47 48.21 8.10
C MET A 527 7.16 47.49 6.92
N ASN A 528 7.11 48.06 5.71
CA ASN A 528 7.65 47.51 4.47
C ASN A 528 7.22 46.05 4.24
N LEU A 529 5.92 45.79 4.39
CA LEU A 529 5.39 44.44 4.31
C LEU A 529 5.16 43.99 2.86
N PRO A 530 5.43 42.72 2.52
CA PRO A 530 5.26 42.20 1.16
C PRO A 530 3.80 41.86 0.86
N GLY A 531 3.35 42.15 -0.37
CA GLY A 531 2.06 41.69 -0.89
C GLY A 531 1.25 42.78 -1.56
N GLU A 532 0.16 42.38 -2.21
CA GLU A 532 -0.83 43.29 -2.79
C GLU A 532 -2.13 43.20 -1.99
N VAL A 533 -2.71 44.35 -1.67
CA VAL A 533 -3.96 44.45 -0.92
C VAL A 533 -4.91 45.39 -1.65
N THR A 534 -6.18 45.00 -1.73
CA THR A 534 -7.22 45.81 -2.37
C THR A 534 -8.41 45.94 -1.44
N PHE A 535 -8.90 47.17 -1.28
CA PHE A 535 -10.00 47.49 -0.36
C PHE A 535 -11.29 47.84 -1.12
N LEU A 536 -12.43 47.51 -0.51
CA LEU A 536 -13.78 47.86 -0.93
C LEU A 536 -14.42 48.76 0.13
N PRO A 537 -14.23 50.10 0.04
CA PRO A 537 -14.82 51.05 0.96
C PRO A 537 -16.32 51.22 0.72
N LEU A 538 -17.16 50.79 1.68
CA LEU A 538 -18.62 50.87 1.60
C LEU A 538 -19.11 52.31 1.39
N SER A 539 -18.44 53.29 2.02
CA SER A 539 -18.73 54.72 1.85
C SER A 539 -18.56 55.26 0.42
N LYS A 540 -17.68 54.67 -0.41
CA LYS A 540 -17.34 55.17 -1.75
C LYS A 540 -17.82 54.27 -2.90
N LEU A 541 -18.42 53.12 -2.60
CA LEU A 541 -18.93 52.23 -3.61
C LEU A 541 -20.16 52.83 -4.30
N ASP A 542 -20.01 53.20 -5.57
CA ASP A 542 -21.11 53.57 -6.45
C ASP A 542 -21.40 52.40 -7.39
N VAL A 543 -22.66 51.97 -7.39
CA VAL A 543 -23.10 50.81 -8.17
C VAL A 543 -24.38 51.16 -8.90
N ARG A 544 -24.34 51.02 -10.23
CA ARG A 544 -25.53 51.17 -11.07
C ARG A 544 -26.50 50.04 -10.82
N ASP A 545 -27.77 50.38 -10.67
CA ASP A 545 -28.85 49.42 -10.65
C ASP A 545 -29.05 48.86 -12.07
N THR A 546 -28.71 47.59 -12.27
CA THR A 546 -28.80 46.91 -13.56
C THR A 546 -30.08 46.10 -13.63
N ALA A 547 -30.97 46.43 -14.58
CA ALA A 547 -32.13 45.60 -14.87
C ALA A 547 -31.67 44.27 -15.51
N TYR A 548 -31.99 43.16 -14.86
CA TYR A 548 -31.64 41.82 -15.36
C TYR A 548 -32.65 41.37 -16.43
N PRO A 549 -32.20 40.73 -17.52
CA PRO A 549 -33.09 40.19 -18.52
C PRO A 549 -33.91 39.02 -17.99
N GLU A 550 -35.23 39.04 -18.24
CA GLU A 550 -36.18 37.97 -17.90
C GLU A 550 -36.15 36.86 -18.96
N THR A 551 -35.02 36.17 -19.10
CA THR A 551 -34.88 35.02 -20.01
C THR A 551 -34.86 33.72 -19.21
N ASN A 552 -35.54 32.69 -19.71
CA ASN A 552 -35.58 31.37 -19.05
C ASN A 552 -34.25 30.61 -19.16
N ASP A 553 -33.36 31.05 -20.06
CA ASP A 553 -32.08 30.38 -20.36
C ASP A 553 -30.88 30.96 -19.59
N ALA A 554 -31.09 32.01 -18.80
CA ALA A 554 -30.06 32.61 -17.98
C ALA A 554 -30.59 33.08 -16.62
N ILE A 555 -29.76 32.95 -15.59
CA ILE A 555 -30.09 33.36 -14.22
C ILE A 555 -29.09 34.41 -13.73
N PRO A 556 -29.52 35.47 -13.03
CA PRO A 556 -28.61 36.42 -12.41
C PRO A 556 -27.75 35.74 -11.35
N MET A 557 -26.42 35.87 -11.43
CA MET A 557 -25.51 35.25 -10.46
C MET A 557 -25.81 35.71 -9.02
N ILE A 558 -26.11 36.99 -8.84
CA ILE A 558 -26.40 37.59 -7.54
C ILE A 558 -27.59 36.93 -6.81
N SER A 559 -28.55 36.35 -7.55
CA SER A 559 -29.73 35.69 -6.96
C SER A 559 -29.39 34.35 -6.28
N LYS A 560 -28.24 33.75 -6.61
CA LYS A 560 -27.78 32.46 -6.07
C LYS A 560 -26.72 32.62 -4.98
N LEU A 561 -26.34 33.85 -4.64
CA LEU A 561 -25.40 34.18 -3.59
C LEU A 561 -26.15 34.63 -2.33
N ARG A 562 -25.75 34.10 -1.17
CA ARG A 562 -26.26 34.54 0.14
C ARG A 562 -25.23 35.44 0.80
N TYR A 563 -25.57 36.69 1.06
CA TYR A 563 -24.69 37.69 1.68
C TYR A 563 -25.49 38.66 2.56
N SER A 564 -24.81 39.42 3.44
CA SER A 564 -25.44 40.43 4.30
C SER A 564 -25.85 41.68 3.52
N GLN A 565 -27.06 42.19 3.77
CA GLN A 565 -27.58 43.40 3.10
C GLN A 565 -26.70 44.64 3.34
N ASN A 566 -25.97 44.71 4.45
CA ASN A 566 -25.03 45.81 4.73
C ASN A 566 -23.93 45.91 3.67
N PHE A 567 -23.63 44.82 2.97
CA PHE A 567 -22.60 44.74 1.95
C PHE A 567 -23.16 44.68 0.52
N ASP A 568 -24.45 44.99 0.32
CA ASP A 568 -25.13 44.86 -0.97
C ASP A 568 -24.42 45.63 -2.10
N LYS A 569 -23.93 46.84 -1.82
CA LYS A 569 -23.12 47.61 -2.79
C LYS A 569 -21.83 46.89 -3.18
N ALA A 570 -21.14 46.26 -2.23
CA ALA A 570 -19.90 45.52 -2.52
C ALA A 570 -20.19 44.28 -3.39
N PHE A 571 -21.24 43.52 -3.07
CA PHE A 571 -21.59 42.32 -3.82
C PHE A 571 -22.16 42.63 -5.21
N LYS A 572 -22.99 43.67 -5.36
CA LYS A 572 -23.44 44.15 -6.68
C LYS A 572 -22.28 44.65 -7.53
N HIS A 573 -21.27 45.28 -6.94
CA HIS A 573 -20.07 45.69 -7.67
C HIS A 573 -19.25 44.49 -8.20
N VAL A 574 -19.11 43.43 -7.41
CA VAL A 574 -18.29 42.26 -7.78
C VAL A 574 -19.04 41.28 -8.70
N PHE A 575 -20.30 40.95 -8.39
CA PHE A 575 -21.06 39.88 -9.06
C PHE A 575 -22.30 40.39 -9.83
N GLY A 576 -22.71 41.64 -9.61
CA GLY A 576 -23.97 42.17 -10.14
C GLY A 576 -24.03 42.31 -11.66
N LYS A 577 -22.89 42.27 -12.36
CA LYS A 577 -22.80 42.40 -13.84
C LYS A 577 -22.72 41.07 -14.59
N THR A 578 -22.93 39.94 -13.92
CA THR A 578 -22.73 38.61 -14.51
C THR A 578 -24.00 37.76 -14.50
N LEU A 579 -24.34 37.18 -15.65
CA LEU A 579 -25.39 36.19 -15.80
C LEU A 579 -24.82 34.79 -16.00
N ILE A 580 -25.45 33.80 -15.37
CA ILE A 580 -25.14 32.39 -15.56
C ILE A 580 -26.06 31.85 -16.67
N CYS A 581 -25.48 31.39 -17.76
CA CYS A 581 -26.20 30.87 -18.92
C CYS A 581 -26.06 29.35 -19.01
N ARG A 582 -27.07 28.69 -19.62
CA ARG A 582 -27.07 27.23 -19.79
C ARG A 582 -25.94 26.73 -20.70
N SER A 583 -25.64 27.44 -21.78
CA SER A 583 -24.66 27.02 -22.80
C SER A 583 -23.82 28.20 -23.29
N MET A 584 -22.65 27.89 -23.85
CA MET A 584 -21.74 28.91 -24.41
C MET A 584 -22.41 29.74 -25.52
N GLU A 585 -23.23 29.10 -26.36
CA GLU A 585 -23.98 29.78 -27.42
C GLU A 585 -24.91 30.86 -26.84
N VAL A 586 -25.67 30.51 -25.81
CA VAL A 586 -26.55 31.45 -25.09
C VAL A 586 -25.70 32.54 -24.43
N SER A 587 -24.58 32.21 -23.80
CA SER A 587 -23.66 33.21 -23.22
C SER A 587 -23.20 34.24 -24.24
N THR A 588 -22.84 33.81 -25.47
CA THR A 588 -22.40 34.74 -26.52
C THR A 588 -23.53 35.61 -27.07
N GLN A 589 -24.74 35.06 -27.21
CA GLN A 589 -25.90 35.80 -27.68
C GLN A 589 -26.32 36.86 -26.64
N LEU A 590 -26.38 36.46 -25.38
CA LEU A 590 -26.88 37.29 -24.29
C LEU A 590 -25.88 38.40 -23.93
N ALA A 591 -24.57 38.12 -23.91
CA ALA A 591 -23.53 39.13 -23.69
C ALA A 591 -23.45 40.19 -24.81
N ARG A 592 -23.88 39.85 -26.03
CA ARG A 592 -23.99 40.82 -27.15
C ARG A 592 -25.27 41.65 -27.06
N ALA A 593 -26.38 41.04 -26.64
CA ALA A 593 -27.68 41.68 -26.59
C ALA A 593 -27.84 42.59 -25.35
N PHE A 594 -27.39 42.12 -24.19
CA PHE A 594 -27.43 42.83 -22.92
C PHE A 594 -26.00 43.08 -22.49
N THR A 595 -25.67 44.32 -22.14
CA THR A 595 -24.30 44.76 -21.77
C THR A 595 -23.86 44.17 -20.42
N MET A 596 -23.82 42.85 -20.33
CA MET A 596 -23.58 42.03 -19.14
C MET A 596 -22.58 40.92 -19.50
N ASP A 597 -21.73 40.57 -18.55
CA ASP A 597 -20.86 39.41 -18.72
C ASP A 597 -21.69 38.13 -18.55
N CYS A 598 -21.43 37.11 -19.35
CA CYS A 598 -22.14 35.84 -19.29
C CYS A 598 -21.16 34.71 -19.01
N ILE A 599 -21.54 33.74 -18.19
CA ILE A 599 -20.70 32.60 -17.82
C ILE A 599 -21.51 31.31 -17.82
N THR A 600 -20.90 30.20 -18.23
CA THR A 600 -21.51 28.86 -18.11
C THR A 600 -21.18 28.23 -16.75
N LEU A 601 -21.89 27.15 -16.36
CA LEU A 601 -21.53 26.38 -15.16
C LEU A 601 -20.12 25.78 -15.24
N GLU A 602 -19.65 25.47 -16.45
CA GLU A 602 -18.33 24.88 -16.71
C GLU A 602 -17.18 25.90 -16.58
N GLY A 603 -17.50 27.20 -16.51
CA GLY A 603 -16.53 28.27 -16.31
C GLY A 603 -16.15 29.04 -17.58
N ASP A 604 -16.80 28.79 -18.72
CA ASP A 604 -16.56 29.58 -19.93
C ASP A 604 -17.21 30.95 -19.80
N GLN A 605 -16.37 31.99 -19.80
CA GLN A 605 -16.80 33.37 -19.63
C GLN A 605 -16.75 34.13 -20.96
N VAL A 606 -17.85 34.82 -21.25
CA VAL A 606 -17.99 35.78 -22.35
C VAL A 606 -18.20 37.16 -21.76
N SER A 607 -17.23 38.05 -21.96
CA SER A 607 -17.40 39.44 -21.53
C SER A 607 -18.31 40.21 -22.48
N HIS A 608 -19.07 41.17 -21.96
CA HIS A 608 -19.79 42.18 -22.74
C HIS A 608 -18.89 42.97 -23.71
N ARG A 609 -17.58 43.01 -23.46
CA ARG A 609 -16.58 43.63 -24.37
C ARG A 609 -16.07 42.68 -25.46
N GLY A 610 -16.56 41.44 -25.50
CA GLY A 610 -16.21 40.44 -26.50
C GLY A 610 -14.99 39.57 -26.17
N ALA A 611 -14.38 39.74 -25.00
CA ALA A 611 -13.31 38.84 -24.54
C ALA A 611 -13.90 37.47 -24.14
N LEU A 612 -13.28 36.39 -24.62
CA LEU A 612 -13.62 35.02 -24.27
C LEU A 612 -12.51 34.46 -23.39
N THR A 613 -12.87 33.94 -22.22
CA THR A 613 -11.92 33.32 -21.28
C THR A 613 -12.47 31.96 -20.89
N GLY A 614 -11.67 30.91 -21.11
CA GLY A 614 -12.03 29.53 -20.81
C GLY A 614 -10.80 28.65 -20.74
N GLY A 615 -10.93 27.47 -20.15
CA GLY A 615 -9.84 26.52 -19.91
C GLY A 615 -10.27 25.39 -18.98
N TYR A 616 -9.32 24.53 -18.61
CA TYR A 616 -9.59 23.47 -17.64
C TYR A 616 -9.58 24.03 -16.21
N TYR A 617 -10.69 23.85 -15.50
CA TYR A 617 -10.84 24.24 -14.10
C TYR A 617 -10.82 23.00 -13.20
N ASP A 618 -9.87 22.97 -12.26
CA ASP A 618 -9.72 21.87 -11.31
C ASP A 618 -10.63 22.10 -10.09
N THR A 619 -11.69 21.32 -9.96
CA THR A 619 -12.65 21.41 -8.85
C THR A 619 -12.01 21.14 -7.49
N ARG A 620 -10.92 20.36 -7.43
CA ARG A 620 -10.20 20.06 -6.18
C ARG A 620 -9.44 21.27 -5.63
N LYS A 621 -9.18 22.27 -6.46
CA LYS A 621 -8.52 23.53 -6.09
C LYS A 621 -9.52 24.66 -5.86
N SER A 622 -10.82 24.35 -5.79
CA SER A 622 -11.84 25.34 -5.47
C SER A 622 -11.54 25.95 -4.10
N ARG A 623 -11.36 27.27 -4.11
CA ARG A 623 -11.03 28.07 -2.92
C ARG A 623 -12.24 28.21 -2.01
N LEU A 624 -13.44 28.30 -2.59
CA LEU A 624 -14.69 28.43 -1.86
C LEU A 624 -15.03 27.17 -1.07
N GLU A 625 -14.83 25.98 -1.65
CA GLU A 625 -15.06 24.73 -0.93
C GLU A 625 -14.06 24.56 0.22
N LEU A 626 -12.77 24.81 -0.03
CA LEU A 626 -11.74 24.77 1.01
C LEU A 626 -12.04 25.77 2.15
N GLN A 627 -12.52 26.97 1.83
CA GLN A 627 -12.89 27.99 2.82
C GLN A 627 -14.10 27.57 3.67
N LYS A 628 -15.10 26.92 3.07
CA LYS A 628 -16.28 26.40 3.78
C LYS A 628 -15.88 25.28 4.74
N ASP A 629 -15.02 24.37 4.30
CA ASP A 629 -14.51 23.28 5.12
C ASP A 629 -13.60 23.77 6.25
N MET A 630 -12.85 24.85 6.02
CA MET A 630 -12.11 25.55 7.06
C MET A 630 -13.04 26.15 8.10
N ARG A 631 -14.08 26.88 7.69
CA ARG A 631 -15.03 27.53 8.62
C ARG A 631 -15.72 26.51 9.52
N LYS A 632 -16.17 25.39 8.97
CA LYS A 632 -16.74 24.29 9.75
C LYS A 632 -15.74 23.72 10.76
N ALA A 633 -14.50 23.50 10.32
CA ALA A 633 -13.45 23.00 11.21
C ALA A 633 -13.11 24.01 12.32
N GLU A 634 -13.13 25.32 12.04
CA GLU A 634 -12.98 26.39 13.04
C GLU A 634 -14.14 26.40 14.03
N GLU A 635 -15.39 26.28 13.58
CA GLU A 635 -16.58 26.19 14.44
C GLU A 635 -16.51 24.97 15.38
N GLU A 636 -16.23 23.79 14.84
CA GLU A 636 -16.05 22.55 15.64
C GLU A 636 -14.91 22.68 16.66
N LEU A 637 -13.83 23.37 16.30
CA LEU A 637 -12.69 23.60 17.17
C LEU A 637 -13.05 24.56 18.31
N VAL A 638 -13.81 25.62 18.05
CA VAL A 638 -14.33 26.52 19.10
C VAL A 638 -15.27 25.78 20.05
N GLU A 639 -16.14 24.91 19.54
CA GLU A 639 -17.01 24.07 20.39
C GLU A 639 -16.19 23.13 21.29
N LEU A 640 -15.15 22.49 20.74
CA LEU A 640 -14.24 21.64 21.51
C LEU A 640 -13.42 22.43 22.54
N GLU A 641 -12.95 23.62 22.19
CA GLU A 641 -12.26 24.53 23.12
C GLU A 641 -13.17 25.01 24.24
N ALA A 642 -14.46 25.25 23.95
CA ALA A 642 -15.45 25.63 24.95
C ALA A 642 -15.73 24.48 25.94
N LYS A 643 -15.87 23.25 25.44
CA LYS A 643 -16.03 22.04 26.28
C LYS A 643 -14.81 21.80 27.18
N LEU A 644 -13.61 21.90 26.60
CA LEU A 644 -12.37 21.77 27.35
C LEU A 644 -12.20 22.88 28.40
N ASN A 645 -12.70 24.09 28.16
CA ASN A 645 -12.65 25.17 29.14
C ASN A 645 -13.70 25.04 30.26
N GLU A 646 -14.70 24.17 30.13
CA GLU A 646 -15.73 23.89 31.14
C GLU A 646 -15.21 23.01 32.30
N ASN A 647 -13.91 23.13 32.61
CA ASN A 647 -13.14 22.26 33.47
C ASN A 647 -13.64 22.23 34.93
N LEU A 648 -14.23 21.11 35.34
CA LEU A 648 -14.55 20.75 36.73
C LEU A 648 -13.34 20.20 37.50
N SER A 649 -12.32 19.70 36.79
CA SER A 649 -11.07 19.13 37.32
C SER A 649 -10.35 19.99 38.39
N PRO A 650 -10.15 21.33 38.22
CA PRO A 650 -9.51 22.16 39.25
C PRO A 650 -10.33 22.30 40.55
N ARG A 651 -11.66 22.20 40.49
CA ARG A 651 -12.50 22.22 41.71
C ARG A 651 -12.28 20.95 42.53
N ILE A 652 -12.29 19.79 41.88
CA ILE A 652 -12.07 18.50 42.54
C ILE A 652 -10.65 18.43 43.12
N ASN A 653 -9.63 18.93 42.41
CA ASN A 653 -8.27 18.99 42.96
C ASN A 653 -8.18 19.81 44.24
N ASN A 654 -8.85 20.97 44.30
CA ASN A 654 -8.90 21.80 45.52
C ASN A 654 -9.59 21.06 46.69
N GLU A 655 -10.66 20.30 46.43
CA GLU A 655 -11.33 19.51 47.48
C GLU A 655 -10.44 18.36 47.99
N ILE A 656 -9.72 17.66 47.10
CA ILE A 656 -8.77 16.62 47.49
C ILE A 656 -7.66 17.23 48.37
N ASP A 657 -7.13 18.41 48.02
CA ASP A 657 -6.11 19.10 48.82
C ASP A 657 -6.63 19.50 50.22
N GLN A 658 -7.89 19.93 50.32
CA GLN A 658 -8.52 20.23 51.61
C GLN A 658 -8.65 18.97 52.47
N LEU A 659 -9.07 17.85 51.90
CA LEU A 659 -9.18 16.57 52.62
C LEU A 659 -7.81 16.05 53.06
N MET A 660 -6.77 16.18 52.23
CA MET A 660 -5.40 15.81 52.60
C MET A 660 -4.89 16.63 53.79
N ASN A 661 -5.16 17.94 53.82
CA ASN A 661 -4.84 18.79 54.96
C ASN A 661 -5.59 18.36 56.24
N GLN A 662 -6.89 18.02 56.13
CA GLN A 662 -7.67 17.51 57.26
C GLN A 662 -7.10 16.19 57.81
N MET A 663 -6.71 15.25 56.93
CA MET A 663 -6.08 14.00 57.34
C MET A 663 -4.78 14.24 58.12
N GLN A 664 -3.94 15.17 57.66
CA GLN A 664 -2.68 15.49 58.33
C GLN A 664 -2.88 16.14 59.71
N GLN A 665 -3.92 16.97 59.86
CA GLN A 665 -4.31 17.53 61.16
C GLN A 665 -4.77 16.43 62.14
N ILE A 666 -5.59 15.49 61.67
CA ILE A 666 -6.07 14.37 62.48
C ILE A 666 -4.90 13.48 62.92
N GLU A 667 -3.98 13.12 62.01
CA GLU A 667 -2.78 12.33 62.36
C GLU A 667 -1.92 13.04 63.42
N THR A 668 -1.77 14.36 63.31
CA THR A 668 -1.00 15.14 64.29
C THR A 668 -1.67 15.12 65.67
N GLN A 669 -3.00 15.17 65.72
CA GLN A 669 -3.76 15.02 66.97
C GLN A 669 -3.61 13.61 67.56
N GLN A 670 -3.72 12.57 66.72
CA GLN A 670 -3.51 11.18 67.15
C GLN A 670 -2.12 10.98 67.77
N ARG A 671 -1.06 11.52 67.17
CA ARG A 671 0.29 11.45 67.74
C ARG A 671 0.38 12.11 69.12
N LYS A 672 -0.26 13.27 69.31
CA LYS A 672 -0.30 13.96 70.61
C LYS A 672 -1.00 13.13 71.68
N PHE A 673 -2.18 12.58 71.37
CA PHE A 673 -2.93 11.76 72.32
C PHE A 673 -2.24 10.42 72.62
N LYS A 674 -1.59 9.79 71.63
CA LYS A 674 -0.75 8.59 71.85
C LYS A 674 0.44 8.88 72.77
N ALA A 675 1.14 10.00 72.57
CA ALA A 675 2.22 10.41 73.47
C ALA A 675 1.72 10.71 74.90
N SER A 676 0.54 11.34 75.03
CA SER A 676 -0.09 11.59 76.32
C SER A 676 -0.43 10.28 77.05
N ARG A 677 -0.96 9.28 76.33
CA ARG A 677 -1.24 7.95 76.87
C ARG A 677 0.03 7.31 77.45
N ASP A 678 1.12 7.35 76.71
CA ASP A 678 2.37 6.71 77.12
C ASP A 678 2.99 7.41 78.35
N SER A 679 2.84 8.74 78.46
CA SER A 679 3.23 9.51 79.65
C SER A 679 2.43 9.09 80.89
N ILE A 680 1.10 9.00 80.79
CA ILE A 680 0.21 8.60 81.89
C ILE A 680 0.55 7.19 82.38
N LEU A 681 0.79 6.24 81.46
CA LEU A 681 1.17 4.88 81.81
C LEU A 681 2.48 4.81 82.61
N SER A 682 3.47 5.65 82.26
CA SER A 682 4.74 5.74 82.99
C SER A 682 4.55 6.27 84.41
N GLU A 683 3.75 7.32 84.58
CA GLU A 683 3.45 7.90 85.90
C GLU A 683 2.69 6.93 86.80
N MET A 684 1.70 6.21 86.26
CA MET A 684 0.95 5.19 86.98
C MET A 684 1.87 4.07 87.50
N LYS A 685 2.87 3.66 86.70
CA LYS A 685 3.86 2.67 87.12
C LYS A 685 4.70 3.16 88.29
N MET A 686 5.19 4.40 88.24
CA MET A 686 5.98 5.02 89.32
C MET A 686 5.19 5.13 90.63
N LEU A 687 3.91 5.52 90.57
CA LEU A 687 3.06 5.60 91.76
C LEU A 687 2.82 4.23 92.40
N LYS A 688 2.64 3.19 91.59
CA LYS A 688 2.49 1.80 92.06
C LYS A 688 3.74 1.32 92.79
N GLU A 689 4.93 1.60 92.27
CA GLU A 689 6.22 1.27 92.89
C GLU A 689 6.42 2.02 94.22
N LYS A 690 6.15 3.33 94.26
CA LYS A 690 6.21 4.14 95.50
C LYS A 690 5.31 3.59 96.59
N ARG A 691 4.07 3.21 96.24
CA ARG A 691 3.11 2.62 97.18
C ARG A 691 3.62 1.30 97.77
N GLN A 692 4.15 0.40 96.93
CA GLN A 692 4.72 -0.86 97.40
C GLN A 692 5.91 -0.65 98.34
N GLN A 693 6.72 0.38 98.13
CA GLN A 693 7.85 0.69 98.99
C GLN A 693 7.44 1.22 100.37
N SER A 694 6.42 2.08 100.43
CA SER A 694 5.83 2.52 101.71
C SER A 694 5.21 1.37 102.50
N GLU A 695 4.63 0.38 101.83
CA GLU A 695 4.05 -0.80 102.48
C GLU A 695 5.11 -1.71 103.12
N LYS A 696 6.30 -1.83 102.51
CA LYS A 696 7.43 -2.59 103.07
C LYS A 696 8.01 -1.96 104.35
N THR A 697 7.98 -0.64 104.48
CA THR A 697 8.57 0.07 105.64
C THR A 697 7.64 0.18 106.84
N PHE A 698 6.32 -0.03 106.65
CA PHE A 698 5.31 0.08 107.70
C PHE A 698 5.45 -1.03 108.77
N MET A 699 5.51 -2.30 108.34
CA MET A 699 5.50 -3.46 109.26
C MET A 699 6.66 -3.48 110.28
N PRO A 700 7.92 -3.18 109.91
CA PRO A 700 9.02 -3.12 110.88
C PRO A 700 8.84 -2.02 111.95
N LYS A 701 8.34 -0.85 111.55
CA LYS A 701 8.09 0.27 112.48
C LYS A 701 7.00 -0.08 113.49
N GLN A 702 5.94 -0.76 113.06
CA GLN A 702 4.86 -1.23 113.93
C GLN A 702 5.34 -2.24 114.98
N ARG A 703 6.23 -3.19 114.60
CA ARG A 703 6.87 -4.11 115.56
C ARG A 703 7.75 -3.39 116.59
N SER A 704 8.48 -2.36 116.16
CA SER A 704 9.32 -1.56 117.06
C SER A 704 8.48 -0.79 118.10
N LEU A 705 7.30 -0.29 117.70
CA LEU A 705 6.39 0.41 118.60
C LEU A 705 5.93 -0.51 119.75
N GLN A 706 5.46 -1.73 119.41
CA GLN A 706 4.98 -2.71 120.38
C GLN A 706 6.04 -3.11 121.41
N SER A 707 7.30 -3.27 120.98
CA SER A 707 8.41 -3.60 121.89
C SER A 707 8.73 -2.47 122.88
N LEU A 708 8.64 -1.20 122.43
CA LEU A 708 8.89 -0.05 123.28
C LEU A 708 7.78 0.17 124.31
N GLU A 709 6.52 -0.06 123.94
CA GLU A 709 5.36 0.02 124.84
C GLU A 709 5.43 -1.01 125.97
N ALA A 710 5.79 -2.26 125.66
CA ALA A 710 5.99 -3.30 126.69
C ALA A 710 7.12 -2.93 127.68
N SER A 711 8.22 -2.37 127.17
CA SER A 711 9.32 -1.88 128.02
C SER A 711 8.92 -0.70 128.89
N LEU A 712 8.08 0.20 128.39
CA LEU A 712 7.57 1.35 129.15
C LEU A 712 6.70 0.88 130.32
N HIS A 713 5.78 -0.05 130.07
CA HIS A 713 4.90 -0.60 131.11
C HIS A 713 5.69 -1.28 132.23
N ALA A 714 6.76 -2.01 131.91
CA ALA A 714 7.63 -2.61 132.91
C ALA A 714 8.31 -1.56 133.82
N MET A 715 8.79 -0.45 133.24
CA MET A 715 9.40 0.66 134.00
C MET A 715 8.39 1.42 134.87
N GLU A 716 7.14 1.55 134.43
CA GLU A 716 6.09 2.20 135.22
C GLU A 716 5.69 1.35 136.44
N SER A 717 5.63 0.03 136.29
CA SER A 717 5.34 -0.90 137.40
C SER A 717 6.39 -0.85 138.50
N THR A 718 7.69 -0.81 138.15
CA THR A 718 8.78 -0.71 139.14
C THR A 718 8.82 0.64 139.83
N ARG A 719 8.43 1.71 139.12
CA ARG A 719 8.27 3.04 139.73
C ARG A 719 7.15 3.03 140.78
N GLU A 720 6.04 2.37 140.51
CA GLU A 720 4.90 2.29 141.45
C GLU A 720 5.24 1.47 142.70
N SER A 721 5.93 0.34 142.56
CA SER A 721 6.37 -0.46 143.71
C SER A 721 7.33 0.30 144.62
N LEU A 722 8.35 0.95 144.05
CA LEU A 722 9.30 1.80 144.80
C LEU A 722 8.60 2.98 145.50
N LYS A 723 7.57 3.57 144.87
CA LYS A 723 6.79 4.66 145.45
C LYS A 723 5.91 4.18 146.61
N ALA A 724 5.32 2.99 146.51
CA ALA A 724 4.49 2.39 147.56
C ALA A 724 5.31 2.02 148.81
N GLU A 725 6.60 1.73 148.65
CA GLU A 725 7.50 1.38 149.76
C GLU A 725 8.04 2.60 150.52
N LEU A 726 7.93 3.80 149.95
CA LEU A 726 8.38 5.05 150.55
C LEU A 726 7.63 5.31 151.88
N GLY A 727 8.36 5.48 152.99
CA GLY A 727 7.76 5.79 154.30
C GLY A 727 7.30 4.57 155.13
N THR A 728 7.43 3.34 154.62
CA THR A 728 7.19 2.10 155.39
C THR A 728 8.33 1.79 156.38
N ASP A 729 8.12 0.95 157.39
CA ASP A 729 9.19 0.62 158.35
C ASP A 729 10.21 -0.38 157.80
N LEU A 730 11.46 -0.29 158.27
CA LEU A 730 12.56 -1.14 157.82
C LEU A 730 12.51 -2.48 158.56
N LEU A 731 11.88 -3.48 157.95
CA LEU A 731 11.77 -4.83 158.48
C LEU A 731 12.93 -5.71 157.95
N SER A 732 13.52 -6.54 158.82
CA SER A 732 14.56 -7.52 158.44
C SER A 732 13.98 -8.82 157.87
N GLN A 733 12.67 -9.03 158.01
CA GLN A 733 11.91 -10.17 157.49
C GLN A 733 10.63 -9.65 156.82
N LEU A 734 10.10 -10.40 155.84
CA LEU A 734 8.81 -10.06 155.22
C LEU A 734 7.68 -10.11 156.26
N SER A 735 6.68 -9.26 156.07
CA SER A 735 5.40 -9.38 156.79
C SER A 735 4.78 -10.76 156.51
N LEU A 736 3.98 -11.27 157.45
CA LEU A 736 3.17 -12.49 157.24
C LEU A 736 2.27 -12.37 155.98
N GLU A 737 1.80 -11.17 155.65
CA GLU A 737 1.01 -10.89 154.45
C GLU A 737 1.88 -10.91 153.18
N ASP A 738 3.07 -10.30 153.22
CA ASP A 738 4.00 -10.27 152.10
C ASP A 738 4.53 -11.69 151.79
N GLN A 739 4.79 -12.51 152.82
CA GLN A 739 5.27 -13.88 152.66
C GLN A 739 4.20 -14.78 152.01
N ARG A 740 2.93 -14.64 152.42
CA ARG A 740 1.80 -15.31 151.75
C ARG A 740 1.68 -14.87 150.29
N ARG A 741 1.85 -13.57 150.02
CA ARG A 741 1.81 -13.05 148.64
C ARG A 741 2.95 -13.61 147.79
N VAL A 742 4.15 -13.80 148.34
CA VAL A 742 5.27 -14.45 147.64
C VAL A 742 4.97 -15.92 147.33
N ASP A 743 4.36 -16.66 148.26
CA ASP A 743 3.97 -18.05 148.06
C ASP A 743 2.88 -18.16 146.96
N ASP A 744 1.85 -17.32 147.03
CA ASP A 744 0.80 -17.22 146.01
C ASP A 744 1.39 -16.85 144.63
N LEU A 745 2.32 -15.89 144.58
CA LEU A 745 3.01 -15.48 143.36
C LEU A 745 3.89 -16.59 142.79
N ASN A 746 4.53 -17.41 143.62
CA ASN A 746 5.34 -18.53 143.15
C ASN A 746 4.47 -19.63 142.51
N ASP A 747 3.27 -19.86 143.03
CA ASP A 747 2.31 -20.79 142.44
C ASP A 747 1.69 -20.20 141.15
N GLU A 748 1.33 -18.92 141.14
CA GLU A 748 0.86 -18.18 139.95
C GLU A 748 1.92 -18.19 138.83
N ILE A 749 3.19 -17.90 139.16
CA ILE A 749 4.32 -17.94 138.21
C ILE A 749 4.49 -19.35 137.64
N ARG A 750 4.41 -20.40 138.46
CA ARG A 750 4.54 -21.79 137.98
C ARG A 750 3.43 -22.17 137.00
N GLN A 751 2.18 -21.81 137.30
CA GLN A 751 1.04 -22.04 136.41
C GLN A 751 1.19 -21.25 135.10
N LEU A 752 1.45 -19.94 135.18
CA LEU A 752 1.62 -19.08 134.01
C LEU A 752 2.82 -19.52 133.14
N GLN A 753 3.90 -20.03 133.73
CA GLN A 753 5.04 -20.59 132.98
C GLN A 753 4.70 -21.88 132.23
N GLN A 754 3.77 -22.68 132.74
CA GLN A 754 3.31 -23.90 132.08
C GLN A 754 2.33 -23.56 130.95
N ASP A 755 1.37 -22.67 131.21
CA ASP A 755 0.36 -22.23 130.23
C ASP A 755 1.00 -21.46 129.07
N ASN A 756 1.92 -20.52 129.35
CA ASN A 756 2.65 -19.80 128.31
C ASN A 756 3.52 -20.74 127.46
N ARG A 757 4.08 -21.82 128.03
CA ARG A 757 4.83 -22.82 127.24
C ARG A 757 3.92 -23.58 126.28
N GLN A 758 2.69 -23.90 126.69
CA GLN A 758 1.71 -24.55 125.81
C GLN A 758 1.26 -23.58 124.71
N LEU A 759 0.88 -22.35 125.07
CA LEU A 759 0.47 -21.32 124.12
C LEU A 759 1.60 -20.94 123.14
N LEU A 760 2.85 -20.87 123.59
CA LEU A 760 4.01 -20.62 122.72
C LEU A 760 4.18 -21.73 121.67
N ASN A 761 4.05 -22.99 122.07
CA ASN A 761 4.14 -24.12 121.14
C ASN A 761 3.00 -24.12 120.11
N GLU A 762 1.79 -23.73 120.53
CA GLU A 762 0.65 -23.54 119.63
C GLU A 762 0.84 -22.35 118.69
N ARG A 763 1.34 -21.22 119.20
CA ARG A 763 1.69 -20.04 118.39
C ARG A 763 2.72 -20.41 117.33
N ILE A 764 3.83 -21.04 117.70
CA ILE A 764 4.91 -21.40 116.76
C ILE A 764 4.38 -22.31 115.64
N LYS A 765 3.49 -23.26 115.95
CA LYS A 765 2.87 -24.13 114.93
C LYS A 765 2.01 -23.32 113.95
N LEU A 766 1.13 -22.46 114.48
CA LEU A 766 0.25 -21.63 113.65
C LEU A 766 1.05 -20.59 112.83
N GLU A 767 2.07 -19.99 113.43
CA GLU A 767 3.00 -19.05 112.78
C GLU A 767 3.77 -19.73 111.64
N GLY A 768 4.25 -20.97 111.85
CA GLY A 768 4.92 -21.76 110.82
C GLY A 768 4.01 -22.12 109.64
N ILE A 769 2.72 -22.36 109.88
CA ILE A 769 1.73 -22.58 108.83
C ILE A 769 1.46 -21.27 108.08
N MET A 770 1.21 -20.19 108.81
CA MET A 770 0.89 -18.87 108.25
C MET A 770 2.04 -18.34 107.38
N THR A 771 3.27 -18.36 107.89
CA THR A 771 4.46 -17.95 107.13
C THR A 771 4.71 -18.82 105.90
N ARG A 772 4.51 -20.14 105.98
CA ARG A 772 4.63 -21.03 104.81
C ARG A 772 3.58 -20.71 103.75
N VAL A 773 2.33 -20.50 104.16
CA VAL A 773 1.22 -20.14 103.25
C VAL A 773 1.46 -18.77 102.64
N GLU A 774 1.80 -17.75 103.43
CA GLU A 774 2.11 -16.39 102.96
C GLU A 774 3.29 -16.34 102.00
N THR A 775 4.38 -17.06 102.29
CA THR A 775 5.55 -17.13 101.42
C THR A 775 5.17 -17.76 100.08
N TYR A 776 4.39 -18.85 100.10
CA TYR A 776 3.92 -19.49 98.88
C TYR A 776 2.97 -18.58 98.08
N LEU A 777 2.12 -17.81 98.77
CA LEU A 777 1.15 -16.89 98.17
C LEU A 777 1.85 -15.69 97.51
N ASN A 778 2.81 -15.08 98.20
CA ASN A 778 3.47 -13.86 97.74
C ASN A 778 4.65 -14.13 96.79
N GLU A 779 5.55 -15.06 97.12
CA GLU A 779 6.77 -15.28 96.33
C GLU A 779 6.55 -16.17 95.12
N ASN A 780 5.55 -17.07 95.18
CA ASN A 780 5.27 -18.03 94.12
C ASN A 780 4.02 -17.63 93.32
N LEU A 781 2.84 -17.67 93.95
CA LEU A 781 1.57 -17.55 93.23
C LEU A 781 1.33 -16.12 92.71
N ARG A 782 1.41 -15.09 93.55
CA ARG A 782 1.18 -13.68 93.15
C ARG A 782 2.25 -13.17 92.20
N LYS A 783 3.52 -13.51 92.45
CA LYS A 783 4.61 -13.15 91.54
C LYS A 783 4.46 -13.78 90.16
N ARG A 784 4.02 -15.05 90.09
CA ARG A 784 3.72 -15.71 88.81
C ARG A 784 2.47 -15.12 88.16
N LEU A 785 1.45 -14.77 88.94
CA LEU A 785 0.26 -14.08 88.45
C LEU A 785 0.64 -12.74 87.81
N ASP A 786 1.46 -11.92 88.48
CA ASP A 786 1.96 -10.65 87.95
C ASP A 786 2.75 -10.84 86.64
N GLN A 787 3.60 -11.88 86.55
CA GLN A 787 4.31 -12.22 85.32
C GLN A 787 3.34 -12.60 84.19
N VAL A 788 2.37 -13.47 84.47
CA VAL A 788 1.35 -13.89 83.49
C VAL A 788 0.45 -12.72 83.08
N GLU A 789 0.13 -11.80 84.00
CA GLU A 789 -0.64 -10.59 83.70
C GLU A 789 0.17 -9.58 82.88
N GLN A 790 1.47 -9.48 83.10
CA GLN A 790 2.38 -8.67 82.29
C GLN A 790 2.50 -9.25 80.87
N GLU A 791 2.72 -10.55 80.73
CA GLU A 791 2.73 -11.25 79.42
C GLU A 791 1.37 -11.11 78.69
N LEU A 792 0.26 -11.17 79.43
CA LEU A 792 -1.09 -10.96 78.87
C LEU A 792 -1.32 -9.51 78.41
N ASN A 793 -0.76 -8.52 79.08
CA ASN A 793 -0.87 -7.11 78.68
C ASN A 793 -0.03 -6.82 77.44
N GLU A 794 1.19 -7.36 77.35
CA GLU A 794 2.03 -7.24 76.15
C GLU A 794 1.35 -7.89 74.92
N LEU A 795 0.68 -9.03 75.10
CA LEU A 795 -0.15 -9.68 74.07
C LEU A 795 -1.48 -8.95 73.76
N ARG A 796 -1.90 -7.99 74.61
CA ARG A 796 -3.12 -7.18 74.40
C ARG A 796 -2.82 -5.89 73.64
N GLU A 797 -1.58 -5.39 73.72
CA GLU A 797 -1.09 -4.19 73.04
C GLU A 797 -0.77 -4.41 71.55
N THR A 798 -0.81 -5.64 71.05
CA THR A 798 -0.72 -5.90 69.61
C THR A 798 -2.02 -5.48 68.92
N GLU A 799 -2.04 -4.24 68.43
CA GLU A 799 -3.07 -3.59 67.59
C GLU A 799 -3.37 -4.34 66.26
N GLY A 800 -2.89 -5.57 66.07
CA GLY A 800 -2.97 -6.33 64.82
C GLY A 800 -4.40 -6.57 64.35
N GLY A 801 -5.39 -6.65 65.25
CA GLY A 801 -6.79 -6.94 64.90
C GLY A 801 -7.46 -5.84 64.08
N THR A 802 -7.35 -4.58 64.51
CA THR A 802 -7.92 -3.42 63.80
C THR A 802 -7.17 -3.14 62.50
N VAL A 803 -5.84 -3.30 62.52
CA VAL A 803 -5.01 -3.18 61.32
C VAL A 803 -5.32 -4.28 60.30
N LEU A 804 -5.54 -5.52 60.73
CA LEU A 804 -5.94 -6.62 59.87
C LEU A 804 -7.30 -6.35 59.22
N THR A 805 -8.30 -5.90 59.99
CA THR A 805 -9.62 -5.54 59.43
C THR A 805 -9.55 -4.40 58.42
N ALA A 806 -8.66 -3.43 58.63
CA ALA A 806 -8.43 -2.36 57.67
C ALA A 806 -7.75 -2.87 56.39
N THR A 807 -6.68 -3.66 56.53
CA THR A 807 -5.95 -4.22 55.37
C THR A 807 -6.81 -5.18 54.54
N THR A 808 -7.70 -5.94 55.17
CA THR A 808 -8.65 -6.84 54.48
C THR A 808 -9.74 -6.06 53.75
N SER A 809 -10.29 -5.00 54.36
CA SER A 809 -11.23 -4.09 53.69
C SER A 809 -10.61 -3.38 52.47
N GLU A 810 -9.35 -2.92 52.58
CA GLU A 810 -8.61 -2.34 51.45
C GLU A 810 -8.38 -3.36 50.33
N LEU A 811 -8.10 -4.61 50.69
CA LEU A 811 -7.97 -5.75 49.78
C LEU A 811 -9.27 -6.00 49.00
N ASP A 812 -10.41 -6.02 49.68
CA ASP A 812 -11.73 -6.19 49.06
C ASP A 812 -12.07 -5.03 48.11
N GLY A 813 -11.72 -3.80 48.50
CA GLY A 813 -11.86 -2.63 47.64
C GLY A 813 -11.01 -2.71 46.36
N ILE A 814 -9.78 -3.23 46.44
CA ILE A 814 -8.93 -3.47 45.26
C ILE A 814 -9.46 -4.63 44.42
N ASN A 815 -9.94 -5.71 45.03
CA ASN A 815 -10.55 -6.82 44.31
C ASN A 815 -11.76 -6.39 43.50
N LYS A 816 -12.61 -5.52 44.06
CA LYS A 816 -13.75 -4.95 43.35
C LYS A 816 -13.30 -4.11 42.16
N ARG A 817 -12.32 -3.21 42.35
CA ARG A 817 -11.74 -2.41 41.26
C ARG A 817 -11.13 -3.25 40.13
N ILE A 818 -10.41 -4.32 40.46
CA ILE A 818 -9.85 -5.25 39.46
C ILE A 818 -10.99 -5.91 38.66
N LYS A 819 -12.08 -6.30 39.34
CA LYS A 819 -13.24 -6.93 38.70
C LYS A 819 -13.96 -5.96 37.75
N ASP A 820 -14.16 -4.71 38.17
CA ASP A 820 -14.79 -3.66 37.35
C ASP A 820 -13.91 -3.33 36.13
N THR A 821 -12.59 -3.23 36.32
CA THR A 821 -11.62 -3.00 35.23
C THR A 821 -11.59 -4.16 34.24
N LEU A 822 -11.72 -5.40 34.71
CA LEU A 822 -11.84 -6.60 33.88
C LEU A 822 -13.13 -6.58 33.05
N ALA A 823 -14.28 -6.32 33.67
CA ALA A 823 -15.57 -6.26 32.98
C ALA A 823 -15.55 -5.19 31.87
N ARG A 824 -14.99 -4.01 32.15
CA ARG A 824 -14.87 -2.95 31.14
C ARG A 824 -13.92 -3.34 30.00
N SER A 825 -12.83 -4.04 30.29
CA SER A 825 -11.92 -4.54 29.25
C SER A 825 -12.59 -5.59 28.36
N GLU A 826 -13.43 -6.46 28.94
CA GLU A 826 -14.20 -7.47 28.19
C GLU A 826 -15.28 -6.82 27.30
N ASP A 827 -15.95 -5.79 27.81
CA ASP A 827 -16.91 -5.00 27.03
C ASP A 827 -16.25 -4.33 25.81
N LEU A 828 -15.08 -3.71 26.02
CA LEU A 828 -14.30 -3.11 24.93
C LEU A 828 -13.85 -4.15 23.91
N ASP A 829 -13.44 -5.35 24.33
CA ASP A 829 -13.12 -6.44 23.41
C ASP A 829 -14.33 -6.84 22.56
N SER A 830 -15.50 -6.97 23.18
CA SER A 830 -16.74 -7.28 22.45
C SER A 830 -17.11 -6.19 21.43
N LEU A 831 -16.85 -4.92 21.76
CA LEU A 831 -17.10 -3.78 20.88
C LEU A 831 -16.10 -3.74 19.73
N ILE A 832 -14.80 -3.95 20.02
CA ILE A 832 -13.74 -4.04 19.01
C ILE A 832 -14.09 -5.14 18.01
N ASP A 833 -14.41 -6.35 18.47
CA ASP A 833 -14.76 -7.49 17.61
C ASP A 833 -15.95 -7.17 16.69
N LYS A 834 -17.01 -6.55 17.23
CA LYS A 834 -18.18 -6.11 16.44
C LYS A 834 -17.77 -5.12 15.35
N THR A 835 -17.01 -4.08 15.70
CA THR A 835 -16.52 -3.10 14.70
C THR A 835 -15.52 -3.71 13.71
N GLU A 836 -14.72 -4.71 14.08
CA GLU A 836 -13.83 -5.41 13.15
C GLU A 836 -14.63 -6.22 12.12
N VAL A 837 -15.75 -6.82 12.51
CA VAL A 837 -16.69 -7.46 11.58
C VAL A 837 -17.32 -6.44 10.63
N GLU A 838 -17.80 -5.29 11.15
CA GLU A 838 -18.35 -4.20 10.33
C GLU A 838 -17.32 -3.68 9.30
N ILE A 839 -16.06 -3.50 9.70
CA ILE A 839 -14.98 -3.11 8.79
C ILE A 839 -14.79 -4.16 7.69
N LYS A 840 -14.75 -5.46 8.04
CA LYS A 840 -14.60 -6.53 7.04
C LYS A 840 -15.75 -6.54 6.04
N ASP A 841 -16.97 -6.30 6.49
CA ASP A 841 -18.14 -6.27 5.59
C ASP A 841 -18.16 -5.03 4.70
N HIS A 842 -17.80 -3.86 5.23
CA HIS A 842 -17.60 -2.67 4.42
C HIS A 842 -16.44 -2.82 3.44
N GLN A 843 -15.34 -3.48 3.81
CA GLN A 843 -14.23 -3.79 2.89
C GLN A 843 -14.67 -4.72 1.76
N LYS A 844 -15.43 -5.78 2.04
CA LYS A 844 -16.02 -6.63 0.99
C LYS A 844 -16.94 -5.83 0.08
N SER A 845 -17.74 -4.91 0.64
CA SER A 845 -18.60 -4.05 -0.17
C SER A 845 -17.79 -3.11 -1.08
N MET A 846 -16.69 -2.56 -0.57
CA MET A 846 -15.76 -1.71 -1.31
C MET A 846 -15.10 -2.48 -2.46
N GLU A 847 -14.65 -3.72 -2.23
CA GLU A 847 -14.09 -4.57 -3.28
C GLU A 847 -15.13 -4.91 -4.36
N ARG A 848 -16.38 -5.18 -3.97
CA ARG A 848 -17.48 -5.38 -4.91
C ARG A 848 -17.69 -4.15 -5.80
N TRP A 849 -17.76 -2.95 -5.20
CA TRP A 849 -17.93 -1.71 -5.96
C TRP A 849 -16.75 -1.41 -6.88
N LYS A 850 -15.50 -1.65 -6.43
CA LYS A 850 -14.30 -1.52 -7.28
C LYS A 850 -14.29 -2.46 -8.48
N ASN A 851 -14.74 -3.71 -8.29
CA ASN A 851 -14.83 -4.67 -9.40
C ASN A 851 -15.89 -4.23 -10.40
N ILE A 852 -17.07 -3.79 -9.93
CA ILE A 852 -18.12 -3.25 -10.80
C ILE A 852 -17.62 -2.02 -11.57
N GLU A 853 -16.91 -1.10 -10.92
CA GLU A 853 -16.31 0.07 -11.58
C GLU A 853 -15.30 -0.34 -12.67
N LYS A 854 -14.47 -1.34 -12.40
CA LYS A 854 -13.49 -1.87 -13.35
C LYS A 854 -14.17 -2.49 -14.57
N ASP A 855 -15.18 -3.33 -14.36
CA ASP A 855 -15.93 -3.99 -15.45
C ASP A 855 -16.64 -2.96 -16.33
N GLN A 856 -17.23 -1.92 -15.74
CA GLN A 856 -17.85 -0.82 -16.47
C GLN A 856 -16.82 -0.01 -17.27
N ASN A 857 -15.63 0.25 -16.72
CA ASN A 857 -14.54 0.90 -17.45
C ASN A 857 -14.03 0.07 -18.63
N GLU A 858 -13.92 -1.25 -18.47
CA GLU A 858 -13.56 -2.15 -19.57
C GLU A 858 -14.62 -2.15 -20.67
N ALA A 859 -15.91 -2.14 -20.31
CA ALA A 859 -17.01 -2.00 -21.25
C ALA A 859 -16.99 -0.66 -22.01
N ILE A 860 -16.75 0.47 -21.31
CA ILE A 860 -16.60 1.79 -21.93
C ILE A 860 -15.43 1.81 -22.91
N ASN A 861 -14.29 1.21 -22.54
CA ASN A 861 -13.10 1.12 -23.39
C ASN A 861 -13.32 0.25 -24.64
N HIS A 862 -14.16 -0.78 -24.53
CA HIS A 862 -14.57 -1.58 -25.67
C HIS A 862 -15.50 -0.79 -26.61
N ASP A 863 -16.54 -0.18 -26.04
CA ASP A 863 -17.53 0.59 -26.79
C ASP A 863 -16.91 1.81 -27.48
N THR A 864 -15.94 2.50 -26.85
CA THR A 864 -15.20 3.62 -27.46
C THR A 864 -14.38 3.18 -28.67
N LYS A 865 -13.69 2.03 -28.60
CA LYS A 865 -12.96 1.48 -29.76
C LYS A 865 -13.89 1.13 -30.92
N GLU A 866 -15.06 0.58 -30.64
CA GLU A 866 -16.07 0.32 -31.67
C GLU A 866 -16.64 1.63 -32.25
N LEU A 867 -16.84 2.65 -31.41
CA LEU A 867 -17.31 3.97 -31.83
C LEU A 867 -16.27 4.68 -32.69
N GLU A 868 -14.97 4.57 -32.40
CA GLU A 868 -13.89 5.07 -33.25
C GLU A 868 -13.92 4.41 -34.63
N LYS A 869 -14.03 3.07 -34.71
CA LYS A 869 -14.18 2.36 -36.00
C LYS A 869 -15.38 2.87 -36.79
N MET A 870 -16.52 3.08 -36.12
CA MET A 870 -17.74 3.56 -36.74
C MET A 870 -17.65 5.04 -37.16
N THR A 871 -16.94 5.87 -36.41
CA THR A 871 -16.68 7.28 -36.71
C THR A 871 -15.75 7.41 -37.91
N ASN A 872 -14.70 6.59 -37.99
CA ASN A 872 -13.82 6.50 -39.16
C ASN A 872 -14.61 6.07 -40.40
N ARG A 873 -15.50 5.08 -40.26
CA ARG A 873 -16.41 4.66 -41.33
C ARG A 873 -17.37 5.76 -41.74
N GLN A 874 -17.93 6.51 -40.78
CA GLN A 874 -18.77 7.67 -41.05
C GLN A 874 -18.01 8.78 -41.77
N GLY A 875 -16.80 9.12 -41.34
CA GLY A 875 -15.95 10.10 -41.99
C GLY A 875 -15.66 9.73 -43.43
N MET A 876 -15.37 8.45 -43.71
CA MET A 876 -15.21 7.95 -45.07
C MET A 876 -16.50 8.06 -45.90
N LEU A 877 -17.65 7.70 -45.32
CA LEU A 877 -18.95 7.82 -45.98
C LEU A 877 -19.37 9.28 -46.21
N LEU A 878 -19.02 10.20 -45.29
CA LEU A 878 -19.26 11.63 -45.45
C LEU A 878 -18.39 12.21 -46.56
N LYS A 879 -17.11 11.82 -46.65
CA LYS A 879 -16.26 12.16 -47.80
C LYS A 879 -16.86 11.66 -49.11
N LYS A 880 -17.32 10.41 -49.16
CA LYS A 880 -18.04 9.88 -50.33
C LYS A 880 -19.34 10.64 -50.62
N LYS A 881 -20.11 11.01 -49.60
CA LYS A 881 -21.32 11.84 -49.73
C LYS A 881 -20.98 13.23 -50.26
N GLU A 882 -19.90 13.84 -49.79
CA GLU A 882 -19.42 15.13 -50.24
C GLU A 882 -18.94 15.06 -51.70
N GLU A 883 -18.22 14.01 -52.08
CA GLU A 883 -17.89 13.72 -53.47
C GLU A 883 -19.14 13.56 -54.33
N CYS A 884 -20.16 12.82 -53.86
CA CYS A 884 -21.45 12.71 -54.53
C CYS A 884 -22.17 14.06 -54.63
N MET A 885 -22.20 14.87 -53.57
CA MET A 885 -22.80 16.20 -53.56
C MET A 885 -22.03 17.20 -54.42
N LYS A 886 -20.70 17.05 -54.52
CA LYS A 886 -19.85 17.81 -55.44
C LYS A 886 -20.20 17.46 -56.88
N LYS A 887 -20.30 16.16 -57.21
CA LYS A 887 -20.79 15.70 -58.52
C LYS A 887 -22.21 16.22 -58.82
N ILE A 888 -23.12 16.20 -57.85
CA ILE A 888 -24.47 16.75 -58.02
C ILE A 888 -24.43 18.27 -58.28
N ARG A 889 -23.60 19.03 -57.56
CA ARG A 889 -23.41 20.48 -57.78
C ARG A 889 -22.77 20.78 -59.14
N GLU A 890 -21.80 19.99 -59.56
CA GLU A 890 -21.16 20.07 -60.89
C GLU A 890 -22.16 19.81 -62.02
N LEU A 891 -23.23 19.04 -61.79
CA LEU A 891 -24.31 18.79 -62.74
C LEU A 891 -25.32 19.97 -62.86
N GLY A 892 -25.31 20.94 -61.94
CA GLY A 892 -26.16 22.15 -61.97
C GLY A 892 -27.43 22.11 -61.09
N SER A 893 -28.11 23.26 -60.93
CA SER A 893 -29.32 23.38 -60.08
C SER A 893 -30.58 22.86 -60.77
N LEU A 894 -31.35 22.02 -60.06
CA LEU A 894 -32.62 21.48 -60.54
C LEU A 894 -33.74 22.55 -60.58
N PRO A 895 -34.70 22.47 -61.53
CA PRO A 895 -35.87 23.35 -61.59
C PRO A 895 -36.82 23.16 -60.39
N GLN A 896 -37.52 24.22 -59.95
CA GLN A 896 -38.41 24.19 -58.78
C GLN A 896 -39.58 23.17 -58.90
N GLU A 897 -40.13 22.95 -60.10
CA GLU A 897 -41.22 21.96 -60.32
C GLU A 897 -40.82 20.51 -59.99
N ALA A 898 -39.53 20.18 -60.06
CA ALA A 898 -39.05 18.82 -59.77
C ALA A 898 -39.19 18.45 -58.28
N PHE A 899 -39.18 19.46 -57.39
CA PHE A 899 -39.31 19.28 -55.94
C PHE A 899 -40.77 19.11 -55.48
N GLU A 900 -41.78 19.50 -56.26
CA GLU A 900 -43.19 19.23 -55.91
C GLU A 900 -43.66 17.85 -56.38
N LYS A 901 -43.24 17.42 -57.58
CA LYS A 901 -43.77 16.20 -58.23
C LYS A 901 -43.14 14.90 -57.74
N TYR A 902 -41.86 14.90 -57.35
CA TYR A 902 -41.11 13.66 -57.07
C TYR A 902 -40.68 13.47 -55.61
N GLN A 903 -40.98 14.44 -54.75
CA GLN A 903 -40.59 14.46 -53.34
C GLN A 903 -41.31 13.40 -52.48
N THR A 904 -42.49 12.95 -52.89
CA THR A 904 -43.29 11.94 -52.16
C THR A 904 -42.89 10.49 -52.50
N LEU A 905 -41.98 10.27 -53.45
CA LEU A 905 -41.57 8.94 -53.91
C LEU A 905 -40.40 8.37 -53.08
N THR A 906 -40.46 7.07 -52.79
CA THR A 906 -39.40 6.38 -52.05
C THR A 906 -38.14 6.18 -52.87
N LEU A 907 -36.97 6.08 -52.23
CA LEU A 907 -35.67 5.95 -52.90
C LEU A 907 -35.58 4.75 -53.87
N LYS A 908 -36.25 3.63 -53.56
CA LYS A 908 -36.37 2.48 -54.49
C LYS A 908 -37.27 2.78 -55.69
N GLN A 909 -38.36 3.52 -55.50
CA GLN A 909 -39.21 3.96 -56.60
C GLN A 909 -38.52 5.04 -57.44
N LEU A 910 -37.73 5.92 -56.83
CA LEU A 910 -36.86 6.88 -57.51
C LEU A 910 -35.75 6.17 -58.28
N PHE A 911 -35.13 5.12 -57.75
CA PHE A 911 -34.18 4.30 -58.51
C PHE A 911 -34.86 3.57 -59.67
N ARG A 912 -36.07 3.02 -59.48
CA ARG A 912 -36.83 2.43 -60.59
C ARG A 912 -37.27 3.48 -61.61
N LYS A 913 -37.63 4.68 -61.18
CA LYS A 913 -37.96 5.81 -62.05
C LYS A 913 -36.72 6.37 -62.72
N LEU A 914 -35.55 6.37 -62.07
CA LEU A 914 -34.26 6.75 -62.65
C LEU A 914 -33.78 5.66 -63.61
N GLU A 915 -34.00 4.39 -63.31
CA GLU A 915 -33.76 3.28 -64.24
C GLU A 915 -34.72 3.39 -65.41
N GLN A 916 -36.03 3.58 -65.20
CA GLN A 916 -36.99 3.86 -66.26
C GLN A 916 -36.60 5.10 -67.05
N CYS A 917 -36.28 6.23 -66.42
CA CYS A 917 -35.81 7.44 -67.06
C CYS A 917 -34.45 7.26 -67.72
N ASN A 918 -33.56 6.39 -67.23
CA ASN A 918 -32.32 6.00 -67.90
C ASN A 918 -32.58 4.99 -69.00
N THR A 919 -33.67 4.24 -68.95
CA THR A 919 -34.10 3.30 -70.00
C THR A 919 -34.79 4.10 -71.10
N GLU A 920 -35.59 5.10 -70.77
CA GLU A 920 -36.17 6.12 -71.64
C GLU A 920 -35.09 7.08 -72.16
N LEU A 921 -34.16 7.56 -71.34
CA LEU A 921 -32.95 8.29 -71.75
C LEU A 921 -31.93 7.36 -72.39
N LYS A 922 -32.08 6.03 -72.40
CA LYS A 922 -31.32 5.10 -73.27
C LYS A 922 -32.05 4.88 -74.59
N LYS A 923 -33.39 4.92 -74.59
CA LYS A 923 -34.19 5.02 -75.82
C LYS A 923 -33.92 6.37 -76.51
N TYR A 924 -33.73 7.42 -75.71
CA TYR A 924 -33.46 8.79 -76.12
C TYR A 924 -32.03 9.25 -75.83
N SER A 925 -31.10 8.37 -75.46
CA SER A 925 -29.66 8.72 -75.26
C SER A 925 -29.05 9.17 -76.57
N HIS A 926 -29.65 8.65 -77.64
CA HIS A 926 -29.39 8.97 -79.02
C HIS A 926 -30.32 10.08 -79.55
N VAL A 927 -31.06 10.79 -78.70
CA VAL A 927 -31.68 12.08 -79.06
C VAL A 927 -30.62 13.14 -78.94
N ASN A 928 -29.91 13.20 -80.05
CA ASN A 928 -28.96 14.18 -80.47
C ASN A 928 -29.47 15.62 -80.19
N LYS A 929 -28.78 16.43 -79.36
CA LYS A 929 -29.17 17.84 -79.11
C LYS A 929 -28.63 18.83 -80.13
N LYS A 930 -27.64 18.41 -80.90
CA LYS A 930 -27.39 18.94 -82.23
C LYS A 930 -28.27 18.15 -83.22
N ALA A 931 -29.46 17.66 -82.84
CA ALA A 931 -30.27 16.76 -83.67
C ALA A 931 -30.33 17.21 -85.10
N LEU A 932 -30.47 18.49 -85.38
CA LEU A 932 -30.40 18.95 -86.76
C LEU A 932 -28.99 18.80 -87.37
N ASP A 933 -27.96 19.41 -86.77
CA ASP A 933 -26.60 19.48 -87.33
C ASP A 933 -25.81 18.17 -87.27
N GLN A 934 -26.06 17.38 -86.24
CA GLN A 934 -25.58 16.02 -86.05
C GLN A 934 -26.57 14.99 -86.64
N PHE A 935 -27.81 15.27 -87.04
CA PHE A 935 -28.54 14.27 -87.85
C PHE A 935 -27.87 14.18 -89.22
N VAL A 936 -27.38 15.28 -89.76
CA VAL A 936 -26.58 15.28 -90.99
C VAL A 936 -25.21 14.61 -90.76
N ASN A 937 -24.47 14.99 -89.71
CA ASN A 937 -23.11 14.48 -89.46
C ASN A 937 -23.07 13.10 -88.75
N PHE A 938 -24.02 12.83 -87.86
CA PHE A 938 -24.17 11.57 -87.13
C PHE A 938 -25.13 10.57 -87.76
N SER A 939 -25.93 10.85 -88.80
CA SER A 939 -26.48 9.72 -89.57
C SER A 939 -25.34 8.94 -90.23
N GLU A 940 -24.32 9.67 -90.71
CA GLU A 940 -23.05 9.10 -91.19
C GLU A 940 -22.21 8.45 -90.07
N GLN A 941 -22.07 9.08 -88.90
CA GLN A 941 -21.31 8.48 -87.79
C GLN A 941 -22.07 7.41 -87.00
N LYS A 942 -23.41 7.43 -86.94
CA LYS A 942 -24.26 6.43 -86.26
C LYS A 942 -24.28 5.14 -87.05
N GLU A 943 -24.32 5.20 -88.38
CA GLU A 943 -24.05 4.02 -89.20
C GLU A 943 -22.67 3.45 -88.88
N LYS A 944 -21.65 4.31 -88.73
CA LYS A 944 -20.29 3.89 -88.32
C LYS A 944 -20.22 3.34 -86.90
N LEU A 945 -20.99 3.87 -85.94
CA LEU A 945 -20.93 3.51 -84.51
C LEU A 945 -21.84 2.33 -84.13
N ILE A 946 -22.99 2.14 -84.79
CA ILE A 946 -23.76 0.89 -84.67
C ILE A 946 -22.96 -0.25 -85.31
N LYS A 947 -22.33 -0.02 -86.49
CA LYS A 947 -21.31 -0.93 -87.01
C LYS A 947 -20.23 -1.21 -85.98
N ARG A 948 -19.76 -0.19 -85.23
CA ARG A 948 -18.72 -0.28 -84.18
C ARG A 948 -19.17 -0.97 -82.88
N GLN A 949 -20.43 -0.84 -82.49
CA GLN A 949 -21.01 -1.50 -81.32
C GLN A 949 -21.26 -2.98 -81.63
N ASP A 950 -21.84 -3.28 -82.79
CA ASP A 950 -21.89 -4.65 -83.28
C ASP A 950 -20.47 -5.19 -83.47
N GLU A 951 -19.48 -4.37 -83.86
CA GLU A 951 -18.05 -4.71 -83.86
C GLU A 951 -17.47 -4.95 -82.47
N LEU A 952 -17.96 -4.28 -81.42
CA LEU A 952 -17.48 -4.41 -80.05
C LEU A 952 -18.11 -5.59 -79.32
N ASP A 953 -19.38 -5.91 -79.59
CA ASP A 953 -20.03 -7.12 -79.07
C ASP A 953 -19.60 -8.36 -79.86
N ARG A 954 -19.47 -8.24 -81.20
CA ARG A 954 -18.65 -9.20 -81.97
C ARG A 954 -17.22 -9.20 -81.45
N GLY A 955 -16.69 -8.05 -81.02
CA GLY A 955 -15.36 -7.87 -80.44
C GLY A 955 -15.19 -8.67 -79.16
N TYR A 956 -16.10 -8.56 -78.19
CA TYR A 956 -16.07 -9.29 -76.93
C TYR A 956 -16.26 -10.78 -77.13
N LYS A 957 -17.25 -11.19 -77.95
CA LYS A 957 -17.41 -12.60 -78.34
C LYS A 957 -16.19 -13.12 -79.09
N SER A 958 -15.64 -12.32 -80.01
CA SER A 958 -14.42 -12.65 -80.75
C SER A 958 -13.20 -12.65 -79.84
N ILE A 959 -13.13 -11.88 -78.75
CA ILE A 959 -12.02 -11.90 -77.79
C ILE A 959 -12.10 -13.15 -76.94
N MET A 960 -13.30 -13.57 -76.51
CA MET A 960 -13.49 -14.83 -75.77
C MET A 960 -13.27 -16.05 -76.66
N GLU A 961 -13.79 -16.01 -77.90
CA GLU A 961 -13.56 -17.04 -78.90
C GLU A 961 -12.10 -17.08 -79.32
N LEU A 962 -11.46 -15.93 -79.56
CA LEU A 962 -10.02 -15.81 -79.81
C LEU A 962 -9.21 -16.28 -78.60
N MET A 963 -9.61 -16.00 -77.37
CA MET A 963 -8.91 -16.49 -76.18
C MET A 963 -8.97 -18.01 -76.11
N ASN A 964 -10.12 -18.61 -76.43
CA ASN A 964 -10.28 -20.06 -76.50
C ASN A 964 -9.50 -20.67 -77.69
N VAL A 965 -9.50 -20.01 -78.86
CA VAL A 965 -8.72 -20.40 -80.03
C VAL A 965 -7.22 -20.25 -79.77
N LEU A 966 -6.78 -19.19 -79.09
CA LEU A 966 -5.40 -18.97 -78.69
C LEU A 966 -4.97 -19.98 -77.62
N GLU A 967 -5.87 -20.40 -76.73
CA GLU A 967 -5.60 -21.46 -75.77
C GLU A 967 -5.50 -22.84 -76.44
N LEU A 968 -6.35 -23.12 -77.41
CA LEU A 968 -6.24 -24.32 -78.26
C LEU A 968 -4.95 -24.29 -79.10
N ARG A 969 -4.63 -23.15 -79.71
CA ARG A 969 -3.40 -22.95 -80.49
C ARG A 969 -2.16 -23.02 -79.61
N LYS A 970 -2.23 -22.57 -78.35
CA LYS A 970 -1.17 -22.74 -77.35
C LYS A 970 -0.95 -24.22 -77.07
N TYR A 971 -2.01 -24.98 -76.86
CA TYR A 971 -1.95 -26.42 -76.65
C TYR A 971 -1.34 -27.15 -77.86
N GLU A 972 -1.81 -26.84 -79.06
CA GLU A 972 -1.27 -27.39 -80.32
C GLU A 972 0.19 -27.00 -80.55
N ALA A 973 0.55 -25.73 -80.34
CA ALA A 973 1.93 -25.26 -80.48
C ALA A 973 2.87 -25.97 -79.51
N ILE A 974 2.47 -26.17 -78.26
CA ILE A 974 3.26 -26.93 -77.28
C ILE A 974 3.40 -28.40 -77.70
N GLN A 975 2.33 -29.03 -78.21
CA GLN A 975 2.41 -30.41 -78.68
C GLN A 975 3.25 -30.56 -79.95
N LEU A 976 3.13 -29.64 -80.90
CA LEU A 976 3.87 -29.65 -82.15
C LEU A 976 5.36 -29.39 -81.89
N THR A 977 5.69 -28.36 -81.11
CA THR A 977 7.08 -28.06 -80.71
C THR A 977 7.67 -29.23 -79.93
N PHE A 978 6.90 -29.87 -79.02
CA PHE A 978 7.33 -31.09 -78.35
C PHE A 978 7.65 -32.22 -79.34
N LYS A 979 6.74 -32.49 -80.30
CA LYS A 979 6.91 -33.55 -81.30
C LYS A 979 8.11 -33.28 -82.20
N GLN A 980 8.31 -32.03 -82.60
CA GLN A 980 9.40 -31.62 -83.50
C GLN A 980 10.74 -31.62 -82.78
N VAL A 981 10.82 -31.05 -81.57
CA VAL A 981 12.02 -31.13 -80.71
C VAL A 981 12.33 -32.59 -80.39
N SER A 982 11.33 -33.43 -80.09
CA SER A 982 11.56 -34.86 -79.84
C SER A 982 12.10 -35.59 -81.07
N LYS A 983 11.56 -35.31 -82.26
CA LYS A 983 12.04 -35.91 -83.52
C LYS A 983 13.47 -35.46 -83.84
N ASN A 984 13.73 -34.16 -83.78
CA ASN A 984 15.06 -33.58 -84.01
C ASN A 984 16.07 -34.08 -82.98
N PHE A 985 15.64 -34.26 -81.72
CA PHE A 985 16.48 -34.80 -80.65
C PHE A 985 16.88 -36.24 -80.93
N SER A 986 15.93 -37.10 -81.35
CA SER A 986 16.25 -38.46 -81.76
C SER A 986 17.23 -38.50 -82.95
N GLU A 987 17.02 -37.65 -83.96
CA GLU A 987 17.86 -37.59 -85.16
C GLU A 987 19.28 -37.07 -84.86
N VAL A 988 19.39 -35.93 -84.16
CA VAL A 988 20.67 -35.34 -83.78
C VAL A 988 21.44 -36.29 -82.87
N PHE A 989 20.78 -36.92 -81.90
CA PHE A 989 21.44 -37.86 -81.00
C PHE A 989 21.98 -39.09 -81.74
N GLN A 990 21.18 -39.67 -82.64
CA GLN A 990 21.61 -40.81 -83.48
C GLN A 990 22.81 -40.45 -84.37
N LYS A 991 22.90 -39.18 -84.80
CA LYS A 991 24.02 -38.67 -85.59
C LYS A 991 25.29 -38.43 -84.77
N LEU A 992 25.14 -37.96 -83.53
CA LEU A 992 26.27 -37.75 -82.60
C LEU A 992 26.82 -39.06 -82.03
N VAL A 993 25.95 -40.06 -81.84
CA VAL A 993 26.31 -41.39 -81.30
C VAL A 993 25.85 -42.47 -82.28
N PRO A 994 26.72 -42.94 -83.20
CA PRO A 994 26.36 -43.98 -84.16
C PRO A 994 25.99 -45.28 -83.44
N GLY A 995 24.69 -45.60 -83.39
CA GLY A 995 24.14 -46.79 -82.73
C GLY A 995 23.34 -46.54 -81.45
N GLY A 996 23.28 -45.30 -80.95
CA GLY A 996 22.44 -44.90 -79.82
C GLY A 996 21.02 -44.48 -80.22
N LYS A 997 20.09 -44.48 -79.26
CA LYS A 997 18.70 -43.99 -79.42
C LYS A 997 18.30 -43.14 -78.23
N ALA A 998 17.74 -41.96 -78.48
CA ALA A 998 17.20 -41.07 -77.45
C ALA A 998 15.81 -40.58 -77.83
N THR A 999 14.92 -40.39 -76.86
CA THR A 999 13.56 -39.87 -77.08
C THR A 999 13.08 -39.04 -75.89
N LEU A 1000 12.17 -38.09 -76.15
CA LEU A 1000 11.51 -37.28 -75.14
C LEU A 1000 10.09 -37.79 -74.89
N VAL A 1001 9.65 -37.79 -73.64
CA VAL A 1001 8.31 -38.26 -73.23
C VAL A 1001 7.60 -37.18 -72.41
N MET A 1002 6.36 -36.83 -72.77
CA MET A 1002 5.56 -35.85 -72.03
C MET A 1002 4.73 -36.53 -70.93
N LYS A 1003 4.83 -36.03 -69.68
CA LYS A 1003 4.10 -36.53 -68.51
C LYS A 1003 2.83 -35.68 -68.26
N LYS A 1004 1.71 -36.34 -67.96
CA LYS A 1004 0.44 -35.73 -67.53
C LYS A 1004 0.23 -36.00 -66.03
N GLY A 1005 -0.54 -35.15 -65.34
CA GLY A 1005 -0.85 -35.33 -63.93
C GLY A 1005 -1.98 -36.34 -63.72
N ASP A 1006 -1.83 -37.26 -62.75
CA ASP A 1006 -2.88 -38.17 -62.33
C ASP A 1006 -3.87 -37.42 -61.42
N THR A 1007 -5.08 -37.17 -61.90
CA THR A 1007 -6.22 -36.88 -61.03
C THR A 1007 -6.74 -38.19 -60.46
N GLU A 1008 -6.41 -38.45 -59.19
CA GLU A 1008 -6.86 -39.60 -58.43
C GLU A 1008 -8.39 -39.60 -58.22
N GLY A 1009 -9.04 -40.73 -58.53
CA GLY A 1009 -10.35 -41.10 -57.98
C GLY A 1009 -11.37 -41.65 -59.00
N GLY A 1010 -11.44 -42.97 -59.14
CA GLY A 1010 -12.72 -43.67 -59.45
C GLY A 1010 -12.80 -44.54 -60.71
N GLN A 1011 -12.27 -45.76 -60.60
CA GLN A 1011 -12.74 -47.06 -61.14
C GLN A 1011 -13.09 -47.28 -62.63
N SER A 1012 -12.54 -48.39 -63.11
CA SER A 1012 -12.63 -49.07 -64.40
C SER A 1012 -13.96 -49.78 -64.70
N GLN A 1013 -14.45 -49.74 -65.94
CA GLN A 1013 -14.55 -50.88 -66.90
C GLN A 1013 -15.54 -50.60 -68.06
N ASP A 1014 -15.05 -50.92 -69.26
CA ASP A 1014 -15.70 -51.52 -70.44
C ASP A 1014 -16.84 -50.88 -71.26
N GLU A 1015 -16.78 -51.31 -72.51
CA GLU A 1015 -17.38 -50.87 -73.77
C GLU A 1015 -18.91 -51.08 -73.89
N GLY A 1016 -19.57 -50.32 -74.78
CA GLY A 1016 -20.91 -50.65 -75.26
C GLY A 1016 -21.66 -49.48 -75.93
N GLU A 1017 -21.94 -49.64 -77.22
CA GLU A 1017 -22.76 -48.77 -78.09
C GLU A 1017 -24.24 -48.70 -77.68
N GLY A 1018 -24.94 -47.60 -78.01
CA GLY A 1018 -26.41 -47.57 -78.01
C GLY A 1018 -27.06 -46.19 -77.86
N ALA A 1019 -28.01 -45.88 -78.74
CA ALA A 1019 -28.62 -44.57 -78.97
C ALA A 1019 -29.83 -44.20 -78.07
N ASP A 1020 -30.12 -42.89 -78.06
CA ASP A 1020 -31.37 -42.16 -77.78
C ASP A 1020 -32.10 -42.32 -76.44
N SER A 1021 -32.09 -41.25 -75.62
CA SER A 1021 -33.26 -40.35 -75.40
C SER A 1021 -33.02 -39.37 -74.24
N GLU A 1022 -33.55 -38.16 -74.44
CA GLU A 1022 -33.36 -36.93 -73.67
C GLU A 1022 -33.71 -36.98 -72.17
N ARG A 1023 -32.89 -36.30 -71.34
CA ARG A 1023 -33.32 -35.24 -70.40
C ARG A 1023 -32.16 -34.69 -69.56
N GLY A 1024 -32.02 -33.36 -69.54
CA GLY A 1024 -31.61 -32.62 -68.35
C GLY A 1024 -30.17 -32.12 -68.26
N SER A 1025 -30.02 -30.80 -68.45
CA SER A 1025 -29.02 -29.89 -67.86
C SER A 1025 -27.51 -30.16 -68.00
N SER A 1026 -26.86 -29.20 -68.66
CA SER A 1026 -25.50 -28.69 -68.37
C SER A 1026 -24.33 -29.67 -68.36
N SER A 1027 -23.64 -29.78 -69.50
CA SER A 1027 -22.23 -30.15 -69.56
C SER A 1027 -21.50 -29.21 -70.51
N GLN A 1028 -20.88 -28.17 -69.95
CA GLN A 1028 -19.88 -27.36 -70.65
C GLN A 1028 -18.78 -28.31 -71.15
N SER A 1029 -18.53 -28.29 -72.46
CA SER A 1029 -17.35 -28.86 -73.09
C SER A 1029 -16.08 -28.32 -72.42
N SER A 1030 -15.36 -29.16 -71.68
CA SER A 1030 -14.06 -28.80 -71.11
C SER A 1030 -13.03 -28.69 -72.24
N VAL A 1031 -12.66 -27.47 -72.60
CA VAL A 1031 -11.56 -27.19 -73.52
C VAL A 1031 -10.26 -27.82 -72.95
N PRO A 1032 -9.45 -28.55 -73.74
CA PRO A 1032 -8.20 -29.14 -73.26
C PRO A 1032 -7.25 -28.04 -72.76
N SER A 1033 -6.91 -28.07 -71.48
CA SER A 1033 -5.99 -27.08 -70.89
C SER A 1033 -4.55 -27.62 -70.83
N VAL A 1034 -3.60 -26.71 -71.10
CA VAL A 1034 -2.15 -26.95 -71.00
C VAL A 1034 -1.71 -27.25 -69.56
N ASP A 1035 -2.54 -26.93 -68.56
CA ASP A 1035 -2.25 -27.17 -67.14
C ASP A 1035 -2.29 -28.65 -66.74
N GLN A 1036 -2.72 -29.53 -67.66
CA GLN A 1036 -2.71 -30.99 -67.46
C GLN A 1036 -1.30 -31.62 -67.54
N PHE A 1037 -0.31 -30.92 -68.11
CA PHE A 1037 1.06 -31.44 -68.28
C PHE A 1037 1.94 -31.11 -67.08
N THR A 1038 2.58 -32.13 -66.50
CA THR A 1038 3.40 -32.01 -65.28
C THR A 1038 4.89 -31.98 -65.54
N GLY A 1039 5.39 -32.55 -66.65
CA GLY A 1039 6.81 -32.52 -66.99
C GLY A 1039 7.18 -33.17 -68.33
N VAL A 1040 8.43 -33.01 -68.76
CA VAL A 1040 9.01 -33.71 -69.92
C VAL A 1040 10.17 -34.58 -69.46
N GLY A 1041 10.13 -35.89 -69.69
CA GLY A 1041 11.18 -36.88 -69.40
C GLY A 1041 12.11 -37.15 -70.59
N ILE A 1042 13.38 -37.51 -70.33
CA ILE A 1042 14.37 -37.93 -71.34
C ILE A 1042 14.71 -39.41 -71.13
N ARG A 1043 14.64 -40.23 -72.18
CA ARG A 1043 15.06 -41.64 -72.17
C ARG A 1043 16.15 -41.89 -73.22
N VAL A 1044 17.28 -42.46 -72.81
CA VAL A 1044 18.47 -42.62 -73.69
C VAL A 1044 19.08 -44.02 -73.57
N SER A 1045 19.58 -44.54 -74.68
CA SER A 1045 20.39 -45.76 -74.77
C SER A 1045 21.60 -45.51 -75.68
N PHE A 1046 22.81 -45.86 -75.20
CA PHE A 1046 24.08 -45.68 -75.93
C PHE A 1046 24.60 -46.99 -76.55
N THR A 1047 24.03 -48.15 -76.17
CA THR A 1047 24.51 -49.49 -76.54
C THR A 1047 23.44 -50.26 -77.33
N GLY A 1048 23.26 -49.90 -78.61
CA GLY A 1048 22.46 -50.67 -79.58
C GLY A 1048 20.93 -50.51 -79.49
N LYS A 1049 20.25 -50.89 -80.59
CA LYS A 1049 18.82 -50.62 -80.83
C LYS A 1049 17.82 -51.32 -79.87
N GLN A 1050 18.26 -52.35 -79.13
CA GLN A 1050 17.46 -53.09 -78.14
C GLN A 1050 17.96 -52.93 -76.68
N GLY A 1051 18.97 -52.07 -76.42
CA GLY A 1051 19.48 -51.89 -75.06
C GLY A 1051 18.50 -51.15 -74.15
N GLU A 1052 18.45 -51.52 -72.86
CA GLU A 1052 17.62 -50.89 -71.83
C GLU A 1052 17.81 -49.36 -71.83
N MET A 1053 16.69 -48.63 -71.92
CA MET A 1053 16.68 -47.18 -71.84
C MET A 1053 16.94 -46.75 -70.40
N ARG A 1054 18.08 -46.08 -70.16
CA ARG A 1054 18.48 -45.64 -68.82
C ARG A 1054 17.95 -44.23 -68.54
N GLU A 1055 17.66 -43.98 -67.27
CA GLU A 1055 17.36 -42.64 -66.79
C GLU A 1055 18.62 -41.78 -66.68
N MET A 1056 18.44 -40.46 -66.76
CA MET A 1056 19.53 -39.50 -66.89
C MET A 1056 20.58 -39.58 -65.77
N GLN A 1057 20.18 -39.92 -64.55
CA GLN A 1057 21.05 -39.93 -63.36
C GLN A 1057 22.20 -40.96 -63.50
N GLN A 1058 21.95 -42.06 -64.20
CA GLN A 1058 22.83 -43.23 -64.33
C GLN A 1058 23.89 -43.12 -65.47
N LEU A 1059 23.95 -41.99 -66.18
CA LEU A 1059 24.88 -41.75 -67.30
C LEU A 1059 26.22 -41.10 -66.88
N SER A 1060 27.28 -41.32 -67.66
CA SER A 1060 28.60 -40.69 -67.43
C SER A 1060 28.61 -39.19 -67.77
N GLY A 1061 29.60 -38.44 -67.27
CA GLY A 1061 29.70 -36.99 -67.50
C GLY A 1061 29.74 -36.59 -68.99
N GLY A 1062 30.54 -37.29 -69.80
CA GLY A 1062 30.60 -37.06 -71.25
C GLY A 1062 29.31 -37.45 -71.99
N GLN A 1063 28.64 -38.52 -71.54
CA GLN A 1063 27.32 -38.93 -72.07
C GLN A 1063 26.24 -37.90 -71.75
N LYS A 1064 26.24 -37.36 -70.53
CA LYS A 1064 25.35 -36.27 -70.10
C LYS A 1064 25.58 -35.01 -70.95
N SER A 1065 26.84 -34.66 -71.21
CA SER A 1065 27.20 -33.53 -72.07
C SER A 1065 26.73 -33.73 -73.51
N LEU A 1066 26.83 -34.94 -74.06
CA LEU A 1066 26.32 -35.27 -75.40
C LEU A 1066 24.80 -35.19 -75.49
N VAL A 1067 24.08 -35.68 -74.49
CA VAL A 1067 22.61 -35.58 -74.43
C VAL A 1067 22.18 -34.12 -74.33
N ALA A 1068 22.86 -33.32 -73.50
CA ALA A 1068 22.60 -31.88 -73.39
C ALA A 1068 22.84 -31.17 -74.73
N LEU A 1069 23.99 -31.42 -75.38
CA LEU A 1069 24.29 -30.84 -76.69
C LEU A 1069 23.30 -31.29 -77.77
N ALA A 1070 22.90 -32.56 -77.77
CA ALA A 1070 21.87 -33.07 -78.68
C ALA A 1070 20.53 -32.36 -78.47
N LEU A 1071 20.15 -32.07 -77.21
CA LEU A 1071 18.93 -31.33 -76.88
C LEU A 1071 19.02 -29.86 -77.32
N ILE A 1072 20.15 -29.19 -77.09
CA ILE A 1072 20.37 -27.80 -77.56
C ILE A 1072 20.29 -27.74 -79.08
N PHE A 1073 20.97 -28.64 -79.79
CA PHE A 1073 20.93 -28.68 -81.26
C PHE A 1073 19.55 -29.07 -81.80
N ALA A 1074 18.80 -29.90 -81.09
CA ALA A 1074 17.42 -30.24 -81.45
C ALA A 1074 16.48 -29.04 -81.32
N ILE A 1075 16.64 -28.26 -80.23
CA ILE A 1075 15.94 -26.99 -80.04
C ILE A 1075 16.38 -26.00 -81.11
N GLN A 1076 17.68 -25.86 -81.37
CA GLN A 1076 18.23 -24.96 -82.38
C GLN A 1076 17.74 -25.27 -83.80
N LYS A 1077 17.60 -26.55 -84.15
CA LYS A 1077 16.98 -26.97 -85.42
C LYS A 1077 15.49 -26.68 -85.49
N CYS A 1078 14.81 -26.58 -84.35
CA CYS A 1078 13.38 -26.29 -84.28
C CYS A 1078 13.11 -24.79 -84.28
N ASP A 1079 13.87 -24.04 -83.48
CA ASP A 1079 13.79 -22.59 -83.32
C ASP A 1079 15.21 -22.00 -83.13
N PRO A 1080 15.78 -21.37 -84.18
CA PRO A 1080 17.14 -20.85 -84.14
C PRO A 1080 17.21 -19.53 -83.37
N ALA A 1081 17.95 -19.54 -82.26
CA ALA A 1081 18.30 -18.31 -81.55
C ALA A 1081 19.27 -17.44 -82.38
N PRO A 1082 19.28 -16.09 -82.21
CA PRO A 1082 20.09 -15.17 -83.02
C PRO A 1082 21.61 -15.42 -82.98
N PHE A 1083 22.11 -15.95 -81.87
CA PHE A 1083 23.50 -16.40 -81.74
C PHE A 1083 23.58 -17.51 -80.71
N TYR A 1084 24.63 -18.34 -80.80
CA TYR A 1084 24.94 -19.33 -79.78
C TYR A 1084 26.37 -19.11 -79.28
N LEU A 1085 26.52 -19.05 -77.97
CA LEU A 1085 27.79 -18.87 -77.29
C LEU A 1085 28.14 -20.15 -76.54
N PHE A 1086 29.16 -20.87 -77.02
CA PHE A 1086 29.63 -22.10 -76.41
C PHE A 1086 31.00 -21.89 -75.77
N ASP A 1087 31.04 -22.04 -74.44
CA ASP A 1087 32.24 -21.91 -73.62
C ASP A 1087 32.73 -23.30 -73.16
N GLU A 1088 33.91 -23.71 -73.64
CA GLU A 1088 34.60 -24.98 -73.27
C GLU A 1088 33.74 -26.26 -73.30
N ILE A 1089 32.80 -26.36 -74.25
CA ILE A 1089 31.92 -27.53 -74.38
C ILE A 1089 32.66 -28.83 -74.78
N ASP A 1090 33.93 -28.73 -75.19
CA ASP A 1090 34.75 -29.85 -75.65
C ASP A 1090 35.58 -30.51 -74.54
N GLN A 1091 35.64 -29.91 -73.34
CA GLN A 1091 36.40 -30.41 -72.19
C GLN A 1091 35.97 -31.83 -71.77
N ALA A 1092 34.67 -32.12 -71.85
CA ALA A 1092 34.08 -33.40 -71.44
C ALA A 1092 33.90 -34.41 -72.59
N LEU A 1093 34.36 -34.08 -73.80
CA LEU A 1093 34.16 -34.89 -75.01
C LEU A 1093 35.46 -35.56 -75.48
N ASP A 1094 35.39 -36.85 -75.83
CA ASP A 1094 36.51 -37.55 -76.46
C ASP A 1094 36.74 -37.06 -77.90
N ALA A 1095 37.84 -37.49 -78.53
CA ALA A 1095 38.23 -37.01 -79.85
C ALA A 1095 37.22 -37.39 -80.94
N GLN A 1096 36.56 -38.55 -80.80
CA GLN A 1096 35.58 -39.05 -81.76
C GLN A 1096 34.27 -38.24 -81.69
N HIS A 1097 33.73 -38.03 -80.49
CA HIS A 1097 32.54 -37.21 -80.30
C HIS A 1097 32.80 -35.73 -80.56
N ARG A 1098 34.00 -35.20 -80.29
CA ARG A 1098 34.39 -33.85 -80.73
C ARG A 1098 34.29 -33.69 -82.25
N LYS A 1099 34.78 -34.67 -83.01
CA LYS A 1099 34.69 -34.65 -84.47
C LYS A 1099 33.24 -34.73 -84.96
N ALA A 1100 32.40 -35.56 -84.33
CA ALA A 1100 30.97 -35.66 -84.65
C ALA A 1100 30.20 -34.37 -84.32
N VAL A 1101 30.46 -33.76 -83.15
CA VAL A 1101 29.88 -32.46 -82.76
C VAL A 1101 30.36 -31.37 -83.70
N SER A 1102 31.65 -31.33 -84.04
CA SER A 1102 32.18 -30.36 -85.00
C SER A 1102 31.52 -30.51 -86.38
N GLY A 1103 31.37 -31.73 -86.89
CA GLY A 1103 30.68 -31.98 -88.16
C GLY A 1103 29.21 -31.57 -88.11
N THR A 1104 28.54 -31.80 -86.98
CA THR A 1104 27.14 -31.39 -86.79
C THR A 1104 27.02 -29.86 -86.76
N ILE A 1105 27.92 -29.15 -86.08
CA ILE A 1105 27.95 -27.67 -86.06
C ILE A 1105 28.23 -27.11 -87.46
N SER A 1106 29.23 -27.62 -88.18
CA SER A 1106 29.54 -27.19 -89.55
C SER A 1106 28.36 -27.38 -90.49
N GLN A 1107 27.63 -28.49 -90.36
CA GLN A 1107 26.42 -28.71 -91.17
C GLN A 1107 25.27 -27.79 -90.76
N CYS A 1108 25.04 -27.59 -89.46
CA CYS A 1108 24.01 -26.67 -89.01
C CYS A 1108 24.28 -25.24 -89.51
N ILE A 1109 25.55 -24.83 -89.65
CA ILE A 1109 25.91 -23.56 -90.31
C ILE A 1109 25.59 -23.59 -91.82
N GLY A 1110 25.77 -24.73 -92.48
CA GLY A 1110 25.54 -24.89 -93.92
C GLY A 1110 24.07 -24.92 -94.35
N ASP A 1111 23.19 -25.51 -93.54
CA ASP A 1111 21.73 -25.61 -93.80
C ASP A 1111 20.99 -24.26 -93.60
N LEU A 1112 21.70 -23.22 -93.11
CA LEU A 1112 21.16 -21.89 -92.78
C LEU A 1112 21.36 -20.83 -93.90
N ARG A 1113 21.57 -21.25 -95.14
CA ARG A 1113 21.95 -20.37 -96.28
C ARG A 1113 20.95 -19.27 -96.67
N ASP A 1114 19.68 -19.33 -96.24
CA ASP A 1114 18.66 -18.32 -96.56
C ASP A 1114 18.19 -17.49 -95.35
N ALA A 1115 18.91 -17.51 -94.22
CA ALA A 1115 18.67 -16.61 -93.08
C ALA A 1115 20.01 -16.23 -92.39
N PRO A 1116 20.37 -14.93 -92.26
CA PRO A 1116 21.69 -14.49 -91.81
C PRO A 1116 21.91 -14.59 -90.28
N THR A 1117 21.27 -15.54 -89.60
CA THR A 1117 21.03 -15.52 -88.14
C THR A 1117 21.73 -16.60 -87.34
N PHE A 1118 22.80 -17.22 -87.85
CA PHE A 1118 23.53 -18.23 -87.07
C PHE A 1118 25.01 -17.88 -86.88
N GLN A 1119 25.30 -17.23 -85.75
CA GLN A 1119 26.65 -17.07 -85.22
C GLN A 1119 26.93 -18.05 -84.06
N PRO A 1120 27.56 -19.20 -84.31
CA PRO A 1120 28.23 -19.93 -83.25
C PRO A 1120 29.57 -19.23 -82.96
N LEU A 1121 29.66 -18.61 -81.79
CA LEU A 1121 30.94 -18.19 -81.21
C LEU A 1121 31.46 -19.38 -80.39
N LYS A 1122 32.45 -20.11 -80.93
CA LYS A 1122 33.15 -21.18 -80.19
C LYS A 1122 34.37 -20.59 -79.54
N PHE A 1123 34.47 -20.72 -78.23
CA PHE A 1123 35.72 -20.50 -77.51
C PHE A 1123 36.37 -21.88 -77.32
N THR A 1124 37.36 -22.20 -78.14
CA THR A 1124 38.13 -23.44 -77.96
C THR A 1124 39.40 -23.10 -77.19
N GLY A 1125 39.42 -23.44 -75.91
CA GLY A 1125 40.66 -23.53 -75.15
C GLY A 1125 41.42 -24.78 -75.56
N VAL A 1126 42.29 -24.69 -76.57
CA VAL A 1126 43.21 -25.80 -76.87
C VAL A 1126 44.29 -25.80 -75.78
N GLY A 1127 44.13 -26.70 -74.81
CA GLY A 1127 45.16 -26.98 -73.83
C GLY A 1127 46.36 -27.67 -74.48
N ILE A 1128 47.35 -26.91 -74.97
CA ILE A 1128 48.64 -27.48 -75.39
C ILE A 1128 49.48 -27.74 -74.15
N ARG A 1129 49.47 -29.00 -73.68
CA ARG A 1129 50.38 -29.50 -72.65
C ARG A 1129 51.73 -29.81 -73.33
N VAL A 1130 52.65 -28.84 -73.37
CA VAL A 1130 54.01 -29.08 -73.90
C VAL A 1130 54.78 -29.97 -72.93
N ARG A 1131 54.84 -31.28 -73.20
CA ARG A 1131 55.93 -32.15 -72.71
C ARG A 1131 57.06 -32.12 -73.74
N ARG A 1132 58.27 -31.87 -73.25
CA ARG A 1132 59.50 -31.61 -74.01
C ARG A 1132 59.82 -32.69 -75.04
N GLY A 1133 60.26 -32.22 -76.21
CA GLY A 1133 60.99 -33.01 -77.21
C GLY A 1133 60.09 -33.76 -78.17
N TRP A 1134 59.77 -33.13 -79.31
CA TRP A 1134 59.69 -33.69 -80.67
C TRP A 1134 59.23 -32.58 -81.63
N ARG A 1135 59.87 -32.45 -82.80
CA ARG A 1135 59.43 -31.58 -83.89
C ARG A 1135 58.05 -32.04 -84.35
N ILE A 1136 57.02 -31.19 -84.28
CA ILE A 1136 55.68 -31.53 -84.79
C ILE A 1136 55.14 -30.39 -85.66
N ARG A 1137 54.88 -30.76 -86.92
CA ARG A 1137 54.12 -30.05 -87.95
C ARG A 1137 52.77 -29.60 -87.38
N CYS A 1138 52.52 -28.29 -87.41
CA CYS A 1138 51.20 -27.73 -87.10
C CYS A 1138 50.18 -28.12 -88.19
N LEU A 1139 49.46 -29.22 -87.99
CA LEU A 1139 48.33 -29.62 -88.84
C LEU A 1139 46.97 -29.15 -88.29
N CYS A 1140 46.91 -28.48 -87.14
CA CYS A 1140 45.65 -28.06 -86.51
C CYS A 1140 45.19 -26.63 -86.85
N VAL A 1141 46.01 -25.84 -87.58
CA VAL A 1141 45.64 -24.49 -88.04
C VAL A 1141 45.01 -24.52 -89.45
N GLN A 1142 45.06 -25.66 -90.14
CA GLN A 1142 44.77 -25.74 -91.57
C GLN A 1142 43.37 -26.26 -91.94
N LEU A 1143 42.52 -26.61 -90.97
CA LEU A 1143 41.19 -27.15 -91.26
C LEU A 1143 40.03 -26.16 -91.09
N LEU A 1144 40.30 -24.92 -90.66
CA LEU A 1144 39.28 -23.86 -90.51
C LEU A 1144 39.36 -22.79 -91.61
N LEU A 1145 40.35 -22.87 -92.50
CA LEU A 1145 40.58 -21.94 -93.62
C LEU A 1145 40.19 -22.52 -95.00
N LEU A 1146 39.52 -23.68 -95.06
CA LEU A 1146 39.19 -24.38 -96.31
C LEU A 1146 37.69 -24.57 -96.58
N ILE A 1147 36.84 -23.73 -95.99
CA ILE A 1147 35.45 -23.52 -96.44
C ILE A 1147 35.11 -22.03 -96.27
N PHE A 1148 35.58 -21.22 -97.21
CA PHE A 1148 34.92 -19.97 -97.61
C PHE A 1148 34.76 -19.99 -99.13
#